data_AF-A0A1A7Z4Y5-F1
#
_entry.id   AF-A0A1A7Z4Y5-F1
#
_cell.length_a   1.000
_cell.length_b   1.000
_cell.length_c   1.000
_cell.angle_alpha   90.00
_cell.angle_beta   90.00
_cell.angle_gamma   90.00
#
_symmetry.space_group_name_H-M   'P 1'
#
loop_
_entity.id
_entity.type
_entity.pdbx_description
1 polymer ?
#
loop_
_entity_poly.entity_id
_entity_poly.type
_entity_poly.pdbx_seq_one_letter_code
_entity_poly.pdbx_strand_id
1 'polypeptide(L)'
;MVVKKKTVKVEAVALDKEKLDKLIASLNVHEAEDGVGPLAQTLQSCLEQTDSVQQIQLIKKAASQLEKLNEGEPCGILGACLNTLVLMFSSLQAKNPLRRAIASTLGSVPGWLRERTVNEISTCLSDCFSSSSSDQFPHIVDTIAACLDGFPLGERCIKNLLLEVLQFFSKVLNEYLNQNSGLAGRHIAQAQLMQSCLAAVKTSMLVLQRSQDTLSGAQQSHDKLEETLGSLLSCYIHILTDEEFIQSVQSTTGMAVVLLVRSVMDPGDQVASVVSALLRSSMPGLDSAPLWLQQKCQVLCSRGRSPCVSLYLCHGALAMLSWKGALPGPQWERLLLLVPETLLDLDVSVKESSTAMVVARVLTLWSGAALDCLQGETRLLPPSLQMSLSMGSELQRRLLEHIYSHWEHPLDGVRHQTRSLFRNLLLLHQRSNPSVPDPTKDPHITELTANLLGLEWHMRGKYGSLGCLVELYGAEHLLHIQPQLPLSLLSLMDDQTLAPYASDLLEKLFISHKAQLESSSVKTEDWMERWHQTWVTPLLHMLCLTRPDQTTYILDYFLPKLLRCNPSSLAHMVEALQSTPPCRAGPSGSRGAQGALMTCLRAARAQGVLASSDLWGGLVPISLIQQALLHKHDQVRIDALGLVCENHRSTEVVTSQEMDLIRHFLPPNLSSQSPGIREQTVSLMKKLLCRVRDSTQLLQKRGIQERDHELKEKDQQVLLQYKEFLRRLCVSLLEVLLPGTSFSKCLMSLKLLGLLGQLFTFTSVPDVFALGEVVTPAHAQNVLYCVASNFLEVKQLATTLLQQLPPSAVGLQVPERMQSVLQAALDLSTSTKPFDSVTAAHLLCLLLHQPELHQALLLCAQNQRLDLQISSPPAQASESLLLELNTLDVVRFLLLCLQSEASQAESSLLEAAASFPLYGRAYCITAVLQHLDSLSLSQTERWRCLVSELIAVCYRMSNVVSPVVQSSSPEGLIPMDTDSETSGSLKKILQEIQPRDTNEFFTSARELDTHQGDDPTTHTPSINTVREGYRVTAQMVLVCCWRSMKEVAMLLAHLCQNLPVVYTDENTHPGLITEEQVEGVGLYFRQQLLQSRHRGAFELAYFSCTVEHARLTLQSHRAALALDVLQRLRSW
;
A
#
# COMPACT_ATOMS: atom_id res chain seq x y z
N MET A 1 7.16 -2.53 -0.62
CA MET A 1 6.29 -3.72 -0.50
C MET A 1 6.67 -4.51 0.74
N VAL A 2 5.83 -4.53 1.77
CA VAL A 2 6.01 -5.44 2.91
C VAL A 2 5.65 -6.84 2.41
N VAL A 3 6.67 -7.62 2.03
CA VAL A 3 6.49 -9.03 1.73
C VAL A 3 6.04 -9.70 3.02
N LYS A 4 4.74 -9.98 3.13
CA LYS A 4 4.20 -10.86 4.19
C LYS A 4 5.08 -12.11 4.20
N LYS A 5 5.74 -12.39 5.34
CA LYS A 5 6.50 -13.63 5.54
C LYS A 5 5.57 -14.79 5.15
N LYS A 6 5.90 -15.50 4.07
CA LYS A 6 5.19 -16.73 3.68
C LYS A 6 5.18 -17.65 4.88
N THR A 7 3.99 -18.03 5.34
CA THR A 7 3.79 -19.08 6.34
C THR A 7 4.48 -20.35 5.83
N VAL A 8 5.39 -20.90 6.62
CA VAL A 8 6.10 -22.14 6.30
C VAL A 8 5.07 -23.24 6.12
N LYS A 9 4.93 -23.80 4.91
CA LYS A 9 4.06 -24.96 4.67
C LYS A 9 4.66 -26.16 5.40
N VAL A 10 3.83 -26.85 6.19
CA VAL A 10 4.21 -28.09 6.88
C VAL A 10 3.83 -29.24 5.96
N GLU A 11 4.82 -29.85 5.30
CA GLU A 11 4.60 -30.98 4.39
C GLU A 11 4.70 -32.31 5.16
N ALA A 12 3.91 -33.32 4.77
CA ALA A 12 4.01 -34.66 5.34
C ALA A 12 5.22 -35.41 4.76
N VAL A 13 5.65 -36.50 5.42
CA VAL A 13 6.71 -37.38 4.89
C VAL A 13 6.29 -37.96 3.54
N ALA A 14 7.15 -37.81 2.53
CA ALA A 14 6.98 -38.42 1.20
C ALA A 14 8.10 -39.42 0.96
N LEU A 15 7.77 -40.71 0.95
CA LEU A 15 8.67 -41.81 0.64
C LEU A 15 8.13 -42.57 -0.58
N ASP A 16 9.04 -43.18 -1.36
CA ASP A 16 8.65 -44.07 -2.46
C ASP A 16 7.79 -45.21 -1.91
N LYS A 17 6.73 -45.58 -2.63
CA LYS A 17 5.75 -46.59 -2.18
C LYS A 17 6.42 -47.91 -1.76
N GLU A 18 7.42 -48.36 -2.50
CA GLU A 18 8.18 -49.57 -2.16
C GLU A 18 9.04 -49.42 -0.89
N LYS A 19 9.58 -48.23 -0.62
CA LYS A 19 10.35 -47.97 0.61
C LYS A 19 9.42 -47.85 1.81
N LEU A 20 8.27 -47.20 1.62
CA LEU A 20 7.22 -47.07 2.64
C LEU A 20 6.66 -48.44 3.04
N ASP A 21 6.31 -49.28 2.07
CA ASP A 21 5.77 -50.63 2.30
C ASP A 21 6.80 -51.52 3.01
N LYS A 22 8.09 -51.42 2.64
CA LYS A 22 9.18 -52.12 3.33
C LYS A 22 9.38 -51.64 4.78
N LEU A 23 9.26 -50.34 5.03
CA LEU A 23 9.39 -49.78 6.38
C LEU A 23 8.22 -50.22 7.26
N ILE A 24 6.98 -50.14 6.76
CA ILE A 24 5.80 -50.61 7.48
C ILE A 24 5.91 -52.10 7.77
N ALA A 25 6.37 -52.92 6.81
CA ALA A 25 6.60 -54.34 7.03
C ALA A 25 7.69 -54.61 8.08
N SER A 26 8.75 -53.80 8.12
CA SER A 26 9.84 -53.95 9.11
C SER A 26 9.45 -53.55 10.54
N LEU A 27 8.39 -52.74 10.70
CA LEU A 27 7.83 -52.32 11.98
C LEU A 27 6.73 -53.27 12.49
N ASN A 28 6.30 -54.23 11.68
CA ASN A 28 5.12 -55.06 11.94
C ASN A 28 5.52 -56.38 12.62
N VAL A 29 5.33 -56.49 13.93
CA VAL A 29 5.58 -57.74 14.67
C VAL A 29 4.56 -57.94 15.80
N HIS A 30 3.97 -59.14 15.86
CA HIS A 30 3.00 -59.60 16.86
C HIS A 30 3.62 -60.05 18.21
N GLU A 31 4.94 -60.07 18.32
CA GLU A 31 5.71 -60.41 19.51
C GLU A 31 6.85 -59.39 19.68
N ALA A 32 6.59 -58.31 20.43
CA ALA A 32 7.63 -57.37 20.83
C ALA A 32 7.83 -57.47 22.34
N GLU A 33 9.06 -57.71 22.77
CA GLU A 33 9.44 -57.69 24.19
C GLU A 33 9.17 -56.31 24.83
N ASP A 34 8.97 -56.34 26.14
CA ASP A 34 8.49 -55.22 26.95
C ASP A 34 9.21 -53.90 26.65
N GLY A 35 8.45 -52.93 26.12
CA GLY A 35 8.85 -51.53 25.96
C GLY A 35 8.99 -51.00 24.54
N VAL A 36 9.36 -51.84 23.54
CA VAL A 36 9.64 -51.38 22.15
C VAL A 36 8.41 -51.44 21.23
N GLY A 37 7.45 -52.33 21.50
CA GLY A 37 6.20 -52.45 20.74
C GLY A 37 5.40 -51.13 20.60
N PRO A 38 5.19 -50.36 21.69
CA PRO A 38 4.48 -49.07 21.61
C PRO A 38 5.17 -48.03 20.73
N LEU A 39 6.50 -48.07 20.61
CA LEU A 39 7.28 -47.18 19.75
C LEU A 39 7.10 -47.55 18.27
N ALA A 40 7.22 -48.84 17.94
CA ALA A 40 7.02 -49.35 16.58
C ALA A 40 5.61 -49.04 16.06
N GLN A 41 4.58 -49.26 16.88
CA GLN A 41 3.19 -48.90 16.55
C GLN A 41 3.00 -47.38 16.35
N THR A 42 3.64 -46.56 17.17
CA THR A 42 3.53 -45.08 17.06
C THR A 42 4.20 -44.58 15.78
N LEU A 43 5.34 -45.17 15.37
CA LEU A 43 6.01 -44.84 14.11
C LEU A 43 5.24 -45.37 12.90
N GLN A 44 4.66 -46.57 12.98
CA GLN A 44 3.77 -47.10 11.94
C GLN A 44 2.56 -46.19 11.73
N SER A 45 1.86 -45.83 12.81
CA SER A 45 0.75 -44.86 12.75
C SER A 45 1.20 -43.52 12.19
N CYS A 46 2.43 -43.08 12.47
CA CYS A 46 2.96 -41.83 11.92
C CYS A 46 3.19 -41.88 10.39
N LEU A 47 3.64 -43.01 9.86
CA LEU A 47 3.84 -43.21 8.41
C LEU A 47 2.52 -43.32 7.65
N GLU A 48 1.44 -43.76 8.29
CA GLU A 48 0.10 -43.89 7.70
C GLU A 48 -0.69 -42.56 7.68
N GLN A 49 -0.28 -41.55 8.45
CA GLN A 49 -0.96 -40.24 8.49
C GLN A 49 -0.60 -39.33 7.31
N THR A 50 -1.60 -38.63 6.78
CA THR A 50 -1.44 -37.61 5.72
C THR A 50 -1.40 -36.18 6.27
N ASP A 51 -1.82 -35.96 7.52
CA ASP A 51 -1.77 -34.66 8.21
C ASP A 51 -0.42 -34.44 8.90
N SER A 52 0.31 -33.42 8.47
CA SER A 52 1.65 -33.09 8.95
C SER A 52 1.67 -32.58 10.39
N VAL A 53 0.57 -32.01 10.91
CA VAL A 53 0.46 -31.59 12.32
C VAL A 53 0.33 -32.82 13.22
N GLN A 54 -0.42 -33.83 12.78
CA GLN A 54 -0.59 -35.09 13.49
C GLN A 54 0.71 -35.91 13.51
N GLN A 55 1.45 -35.93 12.39
CA GLN A 55 2.79 -36.52 12.34
C GLN A 55 3.73 -35.91 13.39
N ILE A 56 3.72 -34.58 13.56
CA ILE A 56 4.53 -33.91 14.59
C ILE A 56 4.13 -34.36 16.01
N GLN A 57 2.83 -34.52 16.29
CA GLN A 57 2.36 -34.98 17.60
C GLN A 57 2.79 -36.44 17.86
N LEU A 58 2.72 -37.31 16.85
CA LEU A 58 3.14 -38.70 16.96
C LEU A 58 4.66 -38.84 17.12
N ILE A 59 5.46 -38.01 16.45
CA ILE A 59 6.92 -37.97 16.64
C ILE A 59 7.30 -37.49 18.05
N LYS A 60 6.58 -36.52 18.61
CA LYS A 60 6.78 -36.11 20.02
C LYS A 60 6.42 -37.22 21.00
N LYS A 61 5.36 -37.98 20.70
CA LYS A 61 4.97 -39.16 21.48
C LYS A 61 6.06 -40.25 21.40
N ALA A 62 6.59 -40.51 20.19
CA ALA A 62 7.69 -41.44 19.97
C ALA A 62 8.95 -41.04 20.76
N ALA A 63 9.28 -39.75 20.84
CA ALA A 63 10.39 -39.25 21.66
C ALA A 63 10.24 -39.63 23.14
N SER A 64 9.05 -39.41 23.70
CA SER A 64 8.77 -39.75 25.11
C SER A 64 8.79 -41.26 25.39
N GLN A 65 8.56 -42.09 24.38
CA GLN A 65 8.65 -43.55 24.48
C GLN A 65 10.10 -44.01 24.38
N LEU A 66 10.88 -43.40 23.48
CA LEU A 66 12.31 -43.67 23.29
C LEU A 66 13.14 -43.33 24.53
N GLU A 67 12.80 -42.24 25.23
CA GLU A 67 13.44 -41.82 26.50
C GLU A 67 13.21 -42.80 27.65
N LYS A 68 12.12 -43.57 27.62
CA LYS A 68 11.69 -44.50 28.69
C LYS A 68 12.21 -45.92 28.52
N LEU A 69 13.00 -46.19 27.48
CA LEU A 69 13.56 -47.52 27.22
C LEU A 69 14.67 -47.83 28.24
N ASN A 70 14.54 -48.96 28.92
CA ASN A 70 15.58 -49.49 29.81
C ASN A 70 16.73 -50.12 29.00
N GLU A 71 17.93 -50.18 29.58
CA GLU A 71 19.05 -50.92 28.97
C GLU A 71 18.68 -52.40 28.82
N GLY A 72 18.61 -52.86 27.57
CA GLY A 72 18.28 -54.24 27.20
C GLY A 72 19.00 -54.65 25.92
N GLU A 73 19.03 -55.97 25.63
CA GLU A 73 19.72 -56.47 24.44
C GLU A 73 19.08 -55.90 23.15
N PRO A 74 19.91 -55.56 22.15
CA PRO A 74 19.45 -54.89 20.93
C PRO A 74 18.54 -55.80 20.08
N CYS A 75 17.21 -55.65 20.21
CA CYS A 75 16.25 -56.30 19.34
C CYS A 75 16.27 -55.71 17.91
N GLY A 76 16.01 -56.54 16.88
CA GLY A 76 15.93 -56.11 15.47
C GLY A 76 14.88 -55.04 15.20
N ILE A 77 13.79 -55.03 15.98
CA ILE A 77 12.69 -54.05 15.89
C ILE A 77 13.15 -52.65 16.32
N LEU A 78 14.03 -52.56 17.31
CA LEU A 78 14.60 -51.29 17.75
C LEU A 78 15.51 -50.68 16.67
N GLY A 79 16.25 -51.52 15.94
CA GLY A 79 17.01 -51.12 14.76
C GLY A 79 16.10 -50.60 13.63
N ALA A 80 14.99 -51.28 13.36
CA ALA A 80 13.99 -50.84 12.39
C ALA A 80 13.35 -49.49 12.75
N CYS A 81 13.06 -49.25 14.04
CA CYS A 81 12.54 -47.97 14.54
C CYS A 81 13.54 -46.81 14.33
N LEU A 82 14.83 -47.04 14.64
CA LEU A 82 15.88 -46.04 14.42
C LEU A 82 16.09 -45.76 12.93
N ASN A 83 16.18 -46.81 12.10
CA ASN A 83 16.31 -46.66 10.64
C ASN A 83 15.11 -45.89 10.04
N THR A 84 13.88 -46.16 10.53
CA THR A 84 12.68 -45.41 10.13
C THR A 84 12.81 -43.92 10.45
N LEU A 85 13.21 -43.56 11.67
CA LEU A 85 13.40 -42.16 12.06
C LEU A 85 14.50 -41.47 11.23
N VAL A 86 15.58 -42.19 10.91
CA VAL A 86 16.68 -41.67 10.08
C VAL A 86 16.23 -41.44 8.63
N LEU A 87 15.47 -42.36 8.03
CA LEU A 87 14.93 -42.21 6.68
C LEU A 87 13.83 -41.14 6.58
N MET A 88 13.01 -40.99 7.62
CA MET A 88 12.08 -39.85 7.72
C MET A 88 12.84 -38.53 7.86
N PHE A 89 13.96 -38.50 8.58
CA PHE A 89 14.79 -37.30 8.71
C PHE A 89 15.46 -36.92 7.38
N SER A 90 16.01 -37.89 6.64
CA SER A 90 16.69 -37.63 5.38
C SER A 90 15.74 -37.21 4.27
N SER A 91 14.52 -37.77 4.19
CA SER A 91 13.56 -37.48 3.12
C SER A 91 12.94 -36.07 3.16
N LEU A 92 12.87 -35.41 4.32
CA LEU A 92 12.19 -34.11 4.50
C LEU A 92 13.06 -32.89 4.13
N GLN A 93 12.45 -31.81 3.63
CA GLN A 93 13.16 -30.53 3.37
C GLN A 93 13.61 -29.81 4.65
N ALA A 94 14.71 -29.04 4.58
CA ALA A 94 15.32 -28.37 5.75
C ALA A 94 14.41 -27.38 6.50
N LYS A 95 13.43 -26.77 5.83
CA LYS A 95 12.49 -25.82 6.45
C LYS A 95 11.24 -26.47 7.06
N ASN A 96 11.10 -27.79 6.96
CA ASN A 96 9.92 -28.50 7.45
C ASN A 96 9.97 -28.66 8.98
N PRO A 97 8.96 -28.18 9.74
CA PRO A 97 8.89 -28.37 11.19
C PRO A 97 8.96 -29.83 11.66
N LEU A 98 8.48 -30.78 10.86
CA LEU A 98 8.53 -32.21 11.16
C LEU A 98 9.97 -32.73 11.22
N ARG A 99 10.86 -32.23 10.34
CA ARG A 99 12.27 -32.60 10.34
C ARG A 99 12.98 -32.20 11.63
N ARG A 100 12.67 -31.01 12.16
CA ARG A 100 13.19 -30.53 13.46
C ARG A 100 12.66 -31.37 14.62
N ALA A 101 11.39 -31.77 14.56
CA ALA A 101 10.82 -32.67 15.56
C ALA A 101 11.56 -34.03 15.57
N ILE A 102 11.82 -34.61 14.40
CA ILE A 102 12.58 -35.87 14.28
C ILE A 102 14.03 -35.70 14.75
N ALA A 103 14.71 -34.62 14.39
CA ALA A 103 16.06 -34.32 14.89
C ALA A 103 16.09 -34.22 16.42
N SER A 104 15.08 -33.59 17.03
CA SER A 104 14.92 -33.54 18.48
C SER A 104 14.70 -34.93 19.09
N THR A 105 13.88 -35.77 18.45
CA THR A 105 13.62 -37.16 18.87
C THR A 105 14.87 -38.03 18.78
N LEU A 106 15.66 -37.90 17.72
CA LEU A 106 16.95 -38.58 17.59
C LEU A 106 17.98 -38.04 18.60
N GLY A 107 17.91 -36.75 18.93
CA GLY A 107 18.77 -36.12 19.96
C GLY A 107 18.47 -36.58 21.39
N SER A 108 17.24 -37.03 21.68
CA SER A 108 16.81 -37.49 23.00
C SER A 108 17.03 -39.00 23.24
N VAL A 109 17.74 -39.68 22.33
CA VAL A 109 18.09 -41.10 22.46
C VAL A 109 18.94 -41.36 23.73
N PRO A 110 18.64 -42.43 24.50
CA PRO A 110 19.44 -42.85 25.66
C PRO A 110 20.93 -43.02 25.36
N GLY A 111 21.79 -42.78 26.34
CA GLY A 111 23.26 -42.76 26.18
C GLY A 111 23.83 -44.01 25.50
N TRP A 112 23.31 -45.19 25.83
CA TRP A 112 23.74 -46.49 25.30
C TRP A 112 23.35 -46.72 23.82
N LEU A 113 22.38 -45.98 23.28
CA LEU A 113 21.94 -46.09 21.87
C LEU A 113 22.60 -45.06 20.94
N ARG A 114 23.28 -44.04 21.48
CA ARG A 114 23.82 -42.91 20.70
C ARG A 114 24.80 -43.35 19.60
N GLU A 115 25.72 -44.26 19.89
CA GLU A 115 26.67 -44.78 18.89
C GLU A 115 25.96 -45.49 17.74
N ARG A 116 24.94 -46.29 18.07
CA ARG A 116 24.16 -47.00 17.06
C ARG A 116 23.35 -46.05 16.18
N THR A 117 22.73 -45.03 16.77
CA THR A 117 22.04 -43.97 16.02
C THR A 117 23.00 -43.21 15.11
N VAL A 118 24.21 -42.89 15.57
CA VAL A 118 25.25 -42.25 14.74
C VAL A 118 25.64 -43.16 13.57
N ASN A 119 25.79 -44.47 13.78
CA ASN A 119 26.10 -45.42 12.72
C ASN A 119 24.98 -45.51 11.68
N GLU A 120 23.72 -45.60 12.08
CA GLU A 120 22.57 -45.63 11.17
C GLU A 120 22.45 -44.34 10.33
N ILE A 121 22.64 -43.17 10.96
CA ILE A 121 22.70 -41.89 10.23
C ILE A 121 23.89 -41.88 9.25
N SER A 122 25.05 -42.40 9.67
CA SER A 122 26.25 -42.44 8.82
C SER A 122 26.04 -43.33 7.60
N THR A 123 25.52 -44.54 7.79
CA THR A 123 25.21 -45.46 6.69
C THR A 123 24.21 -44.84 5.73
N CYS A 124 23.13 -44.23 6.23
CA CYS A 124 22.14 -43.54 5.39
C CYS A 124 22.78 -42.41 4.57
N LEU A 125 23.69 -41.62 5.14
CA LEU A 125 24.35 -40.51 4.43
C LEU A 125 25.36 -41.02 3.39
N SER A 126 26.18 -42.02 3.73
CA SER A 126 27.12 -42.64 2.78
C SER A 126 26.40 -43.29 1.60
N ASP A 127 25.24 -43.91 1.83
CA ASP A 127 24.37 -44.44 0.77
C ASP A 127 23.83 -43.32 -0.14
N CYS A 128 23.46 -42.17 0.43
CA CYS A 128 23.06 -40.99 -0.36
C CYS A 128 24.21 -40.42 -1.21
N PHE A 129 25.44 -40.42 -0.70
CA PHE A 129 26.61 -39.92 -1.45
C PHE A 129 26.97 -40.81 -2.64
N SER A 130 26.80 -42.13 -2.51
CA SER A 130 27.16 -43.11 -3.55
C SER A 130 26.10 -43.28 -4.66
N SER A 131 24.82 -43.08 -4.36
CA SER A 131 23.68 -43.39 -5.27
C SER A 131 23.05 -42.17 -5.98
N SER A 132 23.59 -40.97 -5.80
CA SER A 132 22.91 -39.71 -6.19
C SER A 132 23.07 -39.30 -7.66
N SER A 133 21.93 -38.96 -8.29
CA SER A 133 21.85 -38.20 -9.55
C SER A 133 21.93 -36.68 -9.30
N SER A 134 22.22 -35.89 -10.34
CA SER A 134 22.38 -34.42 -10.21
C SER A 134 21.16 -33.73 -9.57
N ASP A 135 19.96 -34.23 -9.83
CA ASP A 135 18.70 -33.69 -9.29
C ASP A 135 18.56 -33.84 -7.77
N GLN A 136 19.29 -34.77 -7.15
CA GLN A 136 19.23 -35.05 -5.71
C GLN A 136 20.24 -34.22 -4.90
N PHE A 137 21.19 -33.55 -5.54
CA PHE A 137 22.24 -32.79 -4.85
C PHE A 137 21.70 -31.70 -3.91
N PRO A 138 20.72 -30.85 -4.29
CA PRO A 138 20.20 -29.82 -3.39
C PRO A 138 19.62 -30.40 -2.09
N HIS A 139 18.94 -31.54 -2.19
CA HIS A 139 18.32 -32.22 -1.05
C HIS A 139 19.35 -32.83 -0.09
N ILE A 140 20.43 -33.40 -0.63
CA ILE A 140 21.53 -33.93 0.19
C ILE A 140 22.30 -32.80 0.87
N VAL A 141 22.55 -31.69 0.17
CA VAL A 141 23.17 -30.48 0.75
C VAL A 141 22.32 -29.94 1.91
N ASP A 142 21.01 -29.85 1.72
CA ASP A 142 20.07 -29.45 2.78
C ASP A 142 20.10 -30.42 3.97
N THR A 143 20.30 -31.71 3.70
CA THR A 143 20.39 -32.74 4.72
C THR A 143 21.66 -32.63 5.56
N ILE A 144 22.80 -32.40 4.93
CA ILE A 144 24.06 -32.11 5.65
C ILE A 144 23.91 -30.83 6.48
N ALA A 145 23.29 -29.78 5.92
CA ALA A 145 23.04 -28.54 6.66
C ALA A 145 22.17 -28.77 7.90
N ALA A 146 21.11 -29.57 7.78
CA ALA A 146 20.24 -29.92 8.89
C ALA A 146 20.95 -30.75 9.98
N CYS A 147 21.91 -31.60 9.62
CA CYS A 147 22.76 -32.30 10.59
C CYS A 147 23.61 -31.36 11.44
N LEU A 148 23.95 -30.17 10.92
CA LEU A 148 24.78 -29.17 11.60
C LEU A 148 23.95 -28.06 12.29
N ASP A 149 22.62 -28.08 12.14
CA ASP A 149 21.69 -27.08 12.71
C ASP A 149 21.22 -27.50 14.11
N GLY A 150 22.10 -27.38 15.11
CA GLY A 150 21.74 -27.64 16.51
C GLY A 150 21.45 -29.09 16.85
N PHE A 151 21.93 -30.05 16.04
CA PHE A 151 21.76 -31.49 16.23
C PHE A 151 23.09 -32.20 16.53
N PRO A 152 23.45 -32.45 17.82
CA PRO A 152 24.78 -32.95 18.20
C PRO A 152 25.18 -34.31 17.62
N LEU A 153 24.22 -35.27 17.52
CA LEU A 153 24.51 -36.58 16.92
C LEU A 153 24.72 -36.47 15.40
N GLY A 154 24.00 -35.56 14.73
CA GLY A 154 24.23 -35.20 13.33
C GLY A 154 25.62 -34.59 13.12
N GLU A 155 26.04 -33.65 13.97
CA GLU A 155 27.39 -33.08 13.89
C GLU A 155 28.47 -34.15 14.07
N ARG A 156 28.28 -35.09 15.01
CA ARG A 156 29.20 -36.22 15.21
C ARG A 156 29.27 -37.15 13.99
N CYS A 157 28.15 -37.42 13.35
CA CYS A 157 28.09 -38.18 12.10
C CYS A 157 28.88 -37.50 10.96
N ILE A 158 28.69 -36.18 10.78
CA ILE A 158 29.45 -35.42 9.77
C ILE A 158 30.97 -35.43 10.06
N LYS A 159 31.38 -35.40 11.34
CA LYS A 159 32.80 -35.55 11.71
C LYS A 159 33.35 -36.94 11.37
N ASN A 160 32.56 -38.00 11.58
CA ASN A 160 32.96 -39.37 11.23
C ASN A 160 33.11 -39.56 9.71
N LEU A 161 32.26 -38.91 8.91
CA LEU A 161 32.24 -38.99 7.45
C LEU A 161 32.95 -37.81 6.76
N LEU A 162 33.83 -37.08 7.47
CA LEU A 162 34.35 -35.80 7.00
C LEU A 162 34.96 -35.86 5.59
N LEU A 163 35.75 -36.90 5.30
CA LEU A 163 36.38 -37.07 3.99
C LEU A 163 35.34 -37.29 2.87
N GLU A 164 34.35 -38.16 3.09
CA GLU A 164 33.28 -38.45 2.14
C GLU A 164 32.42 -37.22 1.88
N VAL A 165 32.10 -36.46 2.93
CA VAL A 165 31.31 -35.22 2.84
C VAL A 165 32.06 -34.15 2.03
N LEU A 166 33.37 -33.97 2.27
CA LEU A 166 34.18 -33.01 1.51
C LEU A 166 34.35 -33.42 0.05
N GLN A 167 34.53 -34.72 -0.23
CA GLN A 167 34.55 -35.25 -1.59
C GLN A 167 33.23 -35.05 -2.32
N PHE A 168 32.11 -35.26 -1.62
CA PHE A 168 30.78 -34.96 -2.14
C PHE A 168 30.63 -33.47 -2.51
N PHE A 169 31.03 -32.53 -1.64
CA PHE A 169 30.96 -31.11 -1.97
C PHE A 169 31.86 -30.72 -3.15
N SER A 170 33.05 -31.29 -3.26
CA SER A 170 33.91 -31.07 -4.44
C SER A 170 33.23 -31.57 -5.72
N LYS A 171 32.61 -32.76 -5.70
CA LYS A 171 31.86 -33.31 -6.83
C LYS A 171 30.69 -32.41 -7.23
N VAL A 172 29.87 -32.00 -6.26
CA VAL A 172 28.67 -31.16 -6.49
C VAL A 172 29.05 -29.79 -7.06
N LEU A 173 30.06 -29.12 -6.50
CA LEU A 173 30.47 -27.80 -6.96
C LEU A 173 31.09 -27.85 -8.35
N ASN A 174 31.89 -28.87 -8.67
CA ASN A 174 32.40 -29.08 -10.04
C ASN A 174 31.27 -29.30 -11.05
N GLU A 175 30.24 -30.07 -10.68
CA GLU A 175 29.09 -30.29 -11.55
C GLU A 175 28.31 -28.98 -11.78
N TYR A 176 28.09 -28.17 -10.74
CA TYR A 176 27.43 -26.86 -10.88
C TYR A 176 28.25 -25.88 -11.72
N LEU A 177 29.58 -25.90 -11.62
CA LEU A 177 30.47 -25.12 -12.49
C LEU A 177 30.27 -25.51 -13.97
N ASN A 178 30.25 -26.82 -14.27
CA ASN A 178 30.05 -27.30 -15.64
C ASN A 178 28.65 -26.94 -16.17
N GLN A 179 27.61 -27.12 -15.36
CA GLN A 179 26.23 -26.82 -15.73
C GLN A 179 26.00 -25.33 -15.99
N ASN A 180 26.69 -24.43 -15.29
CA ASN A 180 26.52 -22.99 -15.47
C ASN A 180 26.80 -22.57 -16.92
N SER A 181 27.89 -23.08 -17.51
CA SER A 181 28.29 -22.80 -18.89
C SER A 181 27.25 -23.25 -19.93
N GLY A 182 26.53 -24.36 -19.66
CA GLY A 182 25.50 -24.91 -20.53
C GLY A 182 24.12 -24.27 -20.39
N LEU A 183 23.91 -23.43 -19.37
CA LEU A 183 22.62 -22.78 -19.08
C LEU A 183 22.57 -21.30 -19.52
N ALA A 184 23.59 -20.82 -20.24
CA ALA A 184 23.62 -19.47 -20.80
C ALA A 184 22.32 -19.10 -21.55
N GLY A 185 21.69 -17.98 -21.16
CA GLY A 185 20.43 -17.50 -21.73
C GLY A 185 19.15 -18.09 -21.10
N ARG A 186 19.24 -19.08 -20.21
CA ARG A 186 18.09 -19.65 -19.47
C ARG A 186 18.03 -19.09 -18.05
N HIS A 187 17.62 -17.83 -17.92
CA HIS A 187 17.69 -17.07 -16.66
C HIS A 187 17.02 -17.73 -15.44
N ILE A 188 15.90 -18.45 -15.61
CA ILE A 188 15.21 -19.14 -14.50
C ILE A 188 16.04 -20.33 -13.99
N ALA A 189 16.56 -21.16 -14.91
CA ALA A 189 17.38 -22.32 -14.56
C ALA A 189 18.73 -21.88 -13.97
N GLN A 190 19.33 -20.83 -14.52
CA GLN A 190 20.54 -20.22 -13.94
C GLN A 190 20.27 -19.69 -12.53
N ALA A 191 19.16 -18.98 -12.28
CA ALA A 191 18.84 -18.50 -10.94
C ALA A 191 18.66 -19.64 -9.92
N GLN A 192 18.04 -20.75 -10.32
CA GLN A 192 17.92 -21.96 -9.49
C GLN A 192 19.28 -22.59 -9.20
N LEU A 193 20.14 -22.73 -10.22
CA LEU A 193 21.50 -23.23 -10.06
C LEU A 193 22.32 -22.33 -9.11
N MET A 194 22.20 -21.00 -9.24
CA MET A 194 22.88 -20.05 -8.35
C MET A 194 22.44 -20.18 -6.90
N GLN A 195 21.15 -20.44 -6.65
CA GLN A 195 20.63 -20.70 -5.31
C GLN A 195 21.17 -22.01 -4.74
N SER A 196 21.19 -23.09 -5.53
CA SER A 196 21.73 -24.39 -5.15
C SER A 196 23.24 -24.31 -4.88
N CYS A 197 23.98 -23.60 -5.72
CA CYS A 197 25.40 -23.34 -5.55
C CYS A 197 25.68 -22.53 -4.27
N LEU A 198 24.89 -21.47 -4.01
CA LEU A 198 24.99 -20.70 -2.77
C LEU A 198 24.77 -21.57 -1.53
N ALA A 199 23.78 -22.48 -1.57
CA ALA A 199 23.51 -23.41 -0.48
C ALA A 199 24.68 -24.37 -0.29
N ALA A 200 25.21 -24.96 -1.37
CA ALA A 200 26.35 -25.87 -1.32
C ALA A 200 27.59 -25.21 -0.70
N VAL A 201 27.96 -24.00 -1.15
CA VAL A 201 29.11 -23.25 -0.60
C VAL A 201 28.90 -22.90 0.88
N LYS A 202 27.69 -22.50 1.30
CA LYS A 202 27.41 -22.20 2.71
C LYS A 202 27.51 -23.44 3.59
N THR A 203 26.96 -24.56 3.13
CA THR A 203 26.98 -25.80 3.90
C THR A 203 28.40 -26.37 3.98
N SER A 204 29.19 -26.33 2.90
CA SER A 204 30.58 -26.75 2.93
C SER A 204 31.44 -25.87 3.86
N MET A 205 31.19 -24.55 3.90
CA MET A 205 31.79 -23.67 4.90
C MET A 205 31.42 -24.06 6.34
N LEU A 206 30.15 -24.38 6.59
CA LEU A 206 29.68 -24.80 7.92
C LEU A 206 30.35 -26.09 8.37
N VAL A 207 30.51 -27.07 7.45
CA VAL A 207 31.29 -28.30 7.70
C VAL A 207 32.73 -27.96 8.09
N LEU A 208 33.40 -27.09 7.33
CA LEU A 208 34.78 -26.65 7.64
C LEU A 208 34.89 -25.94 8.99
N GLN A 209 33.88 -25.13 9.38
CA GLN A 209 33.85 -24.44 10.67
C GLN A 209 33.64 -25.39 11.86
N ARG A 210 32.82 -26.42 11.70
CA ARG A 210 32.52 -27.39 12.78
C ARG A 210 33.57 -28.48 12.94
N SER A 211 34.43 -28.66 11.95
CA SER A 211 35.47 -29.70 11.93
C SER A 211 36.89 -29.14 12.09
N GLN A 212 37.06 -27.91 12.60
CA GLN A 212 38.37 -27.27 12.70
C GLN A 212 39.36 -28.06 13.56
N ASP A 213 38.94 -28.61 14.71
CA ASP A 213 39.82 -29.37 15.60
C ASP A 213 40.44 -30.60 14.93
N THR A 214 39.67 -31.27 14.08
CA THR A 214 40.10 -32.45 13.31
C THR A 214 41.01 -32.07 12.15
N LEU A 215 40.80 -30.89 11.54
CA LEU A 215 41.61 -30.39 10.42
C LEU A 215 42.98 -29.87 10.89
N SER A 216 43.05 -29.19 12.03
CA SER A 216 44.32 -28.72 12.61
C SER A 216 45.21 -29.87 13.11
N GLY A 217 44.63 -30.98 13.56
CA GLY A 217 45.37 -32.16 14.01
C GLY A 217 45.86 -33.10 12.89
N ALA A 218 45.36 -32.93 11.66
CA ALA A 218 45.60 -33.86 10.55
C ALA A 218 46.84 -33.54 9.69
N GLN A 219 47.63 -32.52 10.04
CA GLN A 219 48.81 -32.06 9.29
C GLN A 219 49.98 -33.09 9.20
N GLN A 220 49.86 -34.29 9.77
CA GLN A 220 50.98 -35.22 9.89
C GLN A 220 50.97 -36.49 9.01
N SER A 221 49.91 -36.88 8.28
CA SER A 221 49.99 -38.12 7.46
C SER A 221 48.81 -38.47 6.53
N HIS A 222 48.16 -37.55 5.80
CA HIS A 222 47.04 -37.93 4.91
C HIS A 222 46.96 -37.19 3.56
N ASP A 223 47.70 -37.67 2.55
CA ASP A 223 47.68 -37.17 1.15
C ASP A 223 46.27 -37.01 0.54
N LYS A 224 45.33 -37.91 0.88
CA LYS A 224 43.95 -37.90 0.35
C LYS A 224 43.10 -36.73 0.84
N LEU A 225 43.33 -36.25 2.07
CA LEU A 225 42.59 -35.12 2.63
C LEU A 225 43.06 -33.82 1.99
N GLU A 226 44.38 -33.67 1.80
CA GLU A 226 44.95 -32.52 1.10
C GLU A 226 44.48 -32.42 -0.35
N GLU A 227 44.42 -33.54 -1.07
CA GLU A 227 43.89 -33.60 -2.44
C GLU A 227 42.41 -33.16 -2.49
N THR A 228 41.60 -33.64 -1.54
CA THR A 228 40.17 -33.30 -1.46
C THR A 228 39.96 -31.82 -1.13
N LEU A 229 40.72 -31.28 -0.16
CA LEU A 229 40.68 -29.85 0.20
C LEU A 229 41.20 -28.96 -0.93
N GLY A 230 42.25 -29.39 -1.64
CA GLY A 230 42.77 -28.70 -2.81
C GLY A 230 41.79 -28.69 -3.98
N SER A 231 41.04 -29.78 -4.18
CA SER A 231 39.97 -29.87 -5.17
C SER A 231 38.79 -28.95 -4.82
N LEU A 232 38.35 -28.94 -3.56
CA LEU A 232 37.32 -28.04 -3.07
C LEU A 232 37.74 -26.56 -3.19
N LEU A 233 38.98 -26.24 -2.83
CA LEU A 233 39.54 -24.89 -2.99
C LEU A 233 39.59 -24.47 -4.47
N SER A 234 39.90 -25.40 -5.39
CA SER A 234 39.88 -25.12 -6.82
C SER A 234 38.49 -24.72 -7.30
N CYS A 235 37.44 -25.41 -6.80
CA CYS A 235 36.04 -25.05 -7.07
C CYS A 235 35.73 -23.64 -6.56
N TYR A 236 36.13 -23.31 -5.33
CA TYR A 236 35.93 -21.97 -4.77
C TYR A 236 36.65 -20.89 -5.58
N ILE A 237 37.91 -21.13 -5.97
CA ILE A 237 38.67 -20.16 -6.77
C ILE A 237 37.97 -19.93 -8.12
N HIS A 238 37.51 -20.99 -8.78
CA HIS A 238 36.81 -20.86 -10.07
C HIS A 238 35.51 -20.05 -9.92
N ILE A 239 34.66 -20.37 -8.95
CA ILE A 239 33.42 -19.62 -8.67
C ILE A 239 33.72 -18.16 -8.32
N LEU A 240 34.81 -17.90 -7.58
CA LEU A 240 35.20 -16.55 -7.18
C LEU A 240 35.70 -15.70 -8.36
N THR A 241 36.37 -16.30 -9.34
CA THR A 241 36.93 -15.60 -10.51
C THR A 241 35.97 -15.51 -11.69
N ASP A 242 34.93 -16.34 -11.72
CA ASP A 242 33.96 -16.40 -12.82
C ASP A 242 32.86 -15.33 -12.64
N GLU A 243 32.82 -14.36 -13.56
CA GLU A 243 31.88 -13.23 -13.54
C GLU A 243 30.44 -13.61 -13.90
N GLU A 244 30.19 -14.84 -14.39
CA GLU A 244 28.83 -15.33 -14.67
C GLU A 244 28.07 -15.69 -13.37
N PHE A 245 28.77 -15.89 -12.26
CA PHE A 245 28.16 -16.17 -10.97
C PHE A 245 27.62 -14.91 -10.31
N ILE A 246 26.45 -15.02 -9.68
CA ILE A 246 25.88 -13.89 -8.94
C ILE A 246 26.78 -13.49 -7.76
N GLN A 247 26.85 -12.18 -7.51
CA GLN A 247 27.67 -11.57 -6.47
C GLN A 247 27.51 -12.20 -5.08
N SER A 248 26.32 -12.67 -4.69
CA SER A 248 26.13 -13.32 -3.39
C SER A 248 26.86 -14.67 -3.28
N VAL A 249 26.96 -15.41 -4.39
CA VAL A 249 27.71 -16.68 -4.45
C VAL A 249 29.19 -16.35 -4.39
N GLN A 250 29.70 -15.49 -5.28
CA GLN A 250 31.11 -15.08 -5.32
C GLN A 250 31.59 -14.52 -3.97
N SER A 251 30.79 -13.66 -3.34
CA SER A 251 31.09 -13.11 -2.02
C SER A 251 31.15 -14.17 -0.93
N THR A 252 30.25 -15.16 -0.95
CA THR A 252 30.26 -16.26 0.03
C THR A 252 31.46 -17.17 -0.22
N THR A 253 31.81 -17.40 -1.48
CA THR A 253 32.99 -18.15 -1.87
C THR A 253 34.30 -17.45 -1.45
N GLY A 254 34.37 -16.12 -1.51
CA GLY A 254 35.48 -15.36 -0.94
C GLY A 254 35.65 -15.60 0.56
N MET A 255 34.55 -15.74 1.30
CA MET A 255 34.58 -16.19 2.70
C MET A 255 35.07 -17.64 2.82
N ALA A 256 34.60 -18.54 1.96
CA ALA A 256 35.00 -19.95 1.96
C ALA A 256 36.52 -20.14 1.74
N VAL A 257 37.12 -19.37 0.82
CA VAL A 257 38.57 -19.39 0.57
C VAL A 257 39.35 -19.01 1.83
N VAL A 258 39.01 -17.87 2.45
CA VAL A 258 39.72 -17.41 3.66
C VAL A 258 39.52 -18.37 4.83
N LEU A 259 38.31 -18.91 4.99
CA LEU A 259 38.01 -19.90 6.01
C LEU A 259 38.87 -21.16 5.84
N LEU A 260 39.02 -21.67 4.60
CA LEU A 260 39.82 -22.85 4.32
C LEU A 260 41.31 -22.60 4.61
N VAL A 261 41.84 -21.44 4.19
CA VAL A 261 43.21 -21.02 4.54
C VAL A 261 43.40 -21.01 6.05
N ARG A 262 42.46 -20.41 6.79
CA ARG A 262 42.48 -20.36 8.26
C ARG A 262 42.37 -21.75 8.91
N SER A 263 41.60 -22.66 8.33
CA SER A 263 41.36 -24.00 8.92
C SER A 263 42.50 -24.99 8.69
N VAL A 264 43.35 -24.76 7.67
CA VAL A 264 44.47 -25.64 7.31
C VAL A 264 45.79 -25.19 7.96
N MET A 265 45.94 -23.88 8.19
CA MET A 265 47.14 -23.28 8.77
C MET A 265 47.00 -23.10 10.29
N ASP A 266 48.13 -23.07 10.99
CA ASP A 266 48.15 -22.80 12.42
C ASP A 266 47.67 -21.37 12.73
N PRO A 267 46.90 -21.16 13.81
CA PRO A 267 46.45 -19.84 14.21
C PRO A 267 47.65 -18.96 14.59
N GLY A 268 47.99 -18.01 13.73
CA GLY A 268 49.15 -17.13 13.92
C GLY A 268 49.29 -16.04 12.85
N ASP A 269 50.45 -15.40 12.82
CA ASP A 269 50.76 -14.27 11.90
C ASP A 269 50.88 -14.72 10.42
N GLN A 270 51.12 -16.01 10.18
CA GLN A 270 51.25 -16.60 8.84
C GLN A 270 49.94 -16.56 8.05
N VAL A 271 48.79 -16.75 8.69
CA VAL A 271 47.47 -16.65 8.04
C VAL A 271 47.24 -15.24 7.50
N ALA A 272 47.59 -14.22 8.29
CA ALA A 272 47.48 -12.82 7.86
C ALA A 272 48.42 -12.49 6.70
N SER A 273 49.64 -13.07 6.68
CA SER A 273 50.57 -12.96 5.56
C SER A 273 50.01 -13.53 4.26
N VAL A 274 49.48 -14.76 4.30
CA VAL A 274 48.90 -15.43 3.13
C VAL A 274 47.67 -14.68 2.61
N VAL A 275 46.77 -14.24 3.49
CA VAL A 275 45.60 -13.44 3.07
C VAL A 275 46.03 -12.09 2.50
N SER A 276 47.03 -11.42 3.09
CA SER A 276 47.58 -10.16 2.55
C SER A 276 48.19 -10.35 1.16
N ALA A 277 48.88 -11.47 0.94
CA ALA A 277 49.47 -11.85 -0.34
C ALA A 277 48.40 -12.08 -1.41
N LEU A 278 47.31 -12.78 -1.05
CA LEU A 278 46.14 -12.96 -1.90
C LEU A 278 45.49 -11.60 -2.22
N LEU A 279 45.35 -10.68 -1.28
CA LEU A 279 44.80 -9.35 -1.55
C LEU A 279 45.70 -8.51 -2.47
N ARG A 280 47.03 -8.61 -2.36
CA ARG A 280 47.99 -7.86 -3.19
C ARG A 280 48.34 -8.51 -4.54
N SER A 281 47.78 -9.68 -4.85
CA SER A 281 48.18 -10.50 -6.01
C SER A 281 49.69 -10.83 -6.01
N SER A 282 50.27 -11.12 -4.85
CA SER A 282 51.72 -11.22 -4.67
C SER A 282 52.16 -12.62 -4.26
N MET A 283 52.97 -13.27 -5.11
CA MET A 283 53.55 -14.60 -4.83
C MET A 283 54.44 -14.69 -3.58
N PRO A 284 55.38 -13.76 -3.29
CA PRO A 284 56.32 -13.92 -2.16
C PRO A 284 55.69 -13.91 -0.76
N GLY A 285 54.40 -13.65 -0.62
CA GLY A 285 53.71 -13.76 0.68
C GLY A 285 53.01 -15.11 0.91
N LEU A 286 53.03 -15.99 -0.10
CA LEU A 286 52.48 -17.35 -0.02
C LEU A 286 53.48 -18.38 0.52
N ASP A 287 54.76 -18.02 0.67
CA ASP A 287 55.84 -18.95 1.05
C ASP A 287 55.63 -19.64 2.40
N SER A 288 54.82 -19.05 3.29
CA SER A 288 54.44 -19.62 4.58
C SER A 288 53.29 -20.65 4.52
N ALA A 289 52.63 -20.82 3.36
CA ALA A 289 51.56 -21.80 3.17
C ALA A 289 52.09 -23.19 2.74
N PRO A 290 51.36 -24.29 2.98
CA PRO A 290 51.68 -25.60 2.40
C PRO A 290 51.76 -25.57 0.87
N LEU A 291 52.64 -26.39 0.27
CA LEU A 291 52.92 -26.41 -1.17
C LEU A 291 51.65 -26.58 -2.04
N TRP A 292 50.72 -27.44 -1.62
CA TRP A 292 49.47 -27.65 -2.35
C TRP A 292 48.58 -26.40 -2.33
N LEU A 293 48.56 -25.65 -1.21
CA LEU A 293 47.77 -24.42 -1.07
C LEU A 293 48.37 -23.32 -1.94
N GLN A 294 49.70 -23.21 -1.97
CA GLN A 294 50.41 -22.26 -2.83
C GLN A 294 50.09 -22.49 -4.31
N GLN A 295 50.17 -23.74 -4.77
CA GLN A 295 49.92 -24.12 -6.16
C GLN A 295 48.49 -23.79 -6.60
N LYS A 296 47.48 -24.09 -5.75
CA LYS A 296 46.07 -23.79 -6.08
C LYS A 296 45.77 -22.30 -6.05
N CYS A 297 46.34 -21.55 -5.09
CA CYS A 297 46.13 -20.11 -4.97
C CYS A 297 46.90 -19.26 -5.98
N GLN A 298 47.85 -19.82 -6.74
CA GLN A 298 48.61 -19.10 -7.77
C GLN A 298 47.71 -18.41 -8.80
N VAL A 299 46.55 -19.01 -9.13
CA VAL A 299 45.56 -18.46 -10.06
C VAL A 299 45.05 -17.09 -9.59
N LEU A 300 44.86 -16.91 -8.27
CA LEU A 300 44.41 -15.66 -7.66
C LEU A 300 45.48 -14.55 -7.66
N CYS A 301 46.75 -14.91 -7.89
CA CYS A 301 47.89 -13.98 -7.97
C CYS A 301 48.24 -13.58 -9.42
N SER A 302 47.43 -13.98 -10.40
CA SER A 302 47.65 -13.63 -11.81
C SER A 302 47.35 -12.15 -12.10
N ARG A 303 48.08 -11.55 -13.05
CA ARG A 303 47.98 -10.10 -13.40
C ARG A 303 46.65 -9.69 -14.07
N GLY A 304 45.77 -10.64 -14.40
CA GLY A 304 44.51 -10.39 -15.15
C GLY A 304 43.22 -10.64 -14.36
N ARG A 305 43.28 -10.72 -13.02
CA ARG A 305 42.10 -11.02 -12.20
C ARG A 305 41.10 -9.86 -12.16
N SER A 306 39.81 -10.19 -12.07
CA SER A 306 38.74 -9.19 -11.87
C SER A 306 38.95 -8.42 -10.56
N PRO A 307 38.79 -7.08 -10.55
CA PRO A 307 38.93 -6.27 -9.34
C PRO A 307 37.99 -6.72 -8.20
N CYS A 308 36.81 -7.25 -8.55
CA CYS A 308 35.81 -7.79 -7.62
C CYS A 308 36.31 -8.97 -6.77
N VAL A 309 37.30 -9.73 -7.25
CA VAL A 309 37.90 -10.82 -6.47
C VAL A 309 38.50 -10.28 -5.17
N SER A 310 39.17 -9.14 -5.23
CA SER A 310 39.79 -8.49 -4.05
C SER A 310 38.71 -8.03 -3.06
N LEU A 311 37.57 -7.52 -3.54
CA LEU A 311 36.42 -7.13 -2.72
C LEU A 311 35.86 -8.32 -1.92
N TYR A 312 35.63 -9.46 -2.59
CA TYR A 312 35.09 -10.65 -1.95
C TYR A 312 36.08 -11.32 -1.00
N LEU A 313 37.37 -11.27 -1.30
CA LEU A 313 38.42 -11.71 -0.37
C LEU A 313 38.53 -10.79 0.85
N CYS A 314 38.36 -9.47 0.69
CA CYS A 314 38.27 -8.53 1.82
C CYS A 314 37.07 -8.85 2.72
N HIS A 315 35.90 -9.14 2.13
CA HIS A 315 34.75 -9.59 2.90
C HIS A 315 35.06 -10.90 3.64
N GLY A 316 35.72 -11.86 2.99
CA GLY A 316 36.17 -13.10 3.61
C GLY A 316 37.12 -12.88 4.79
N ALA A 317 38.12 -12.01 4.62
CA ALA A 317 39.09 -11.65 5.66
C ALA A 317 38.40 -11.08 6.90
N LEU A 318 37.47 -10.15 6.70
CA LEU A 318 36.76 -9.50 7.80
C LEU A 318 35.76 -10.44 8.50
N ALA A 319 35.10 -11.32 7.75
CA ALA A 319 34.05 -12.17 8.30
C ALA A 319 34.59 -13.46 8.94
N MET A 320 35.66 -14.05 8.39
CA MET A 320 36.14 -15.37 8.80
C MET A 320 37.36 -15.34 9.73
N LEU A 321 38.09 -14.24 9.77
CA LEU A 321 39.19 -14.06 10.72
C LEU A 321 38.66 -13.46 12.04
N SER A 322 39.33 -13.76 13.16
CA SER A 322 38.95 -13.24 14.47
C SER A 322 39.64 -11.91 14.74
N TRP A 323 38.86 -10.82 14.79
CA TRP A 323 39.33 -9.47 15.07
C TRP A 323 39.04 -9.00 16.51
N LYS A 324 38.47 -9.90 17.34
CA LYS A 324 38.14 -9.60 18.73
C LYS A 324 39.38 -9.76 19.61
N GLY A 325 39.70 -8.74 20.39
CA GLY A 325 40.83 -8.76 21.33
C GLY A 325 42.15 -8.34 20.68
N ALA A 326 43.28 -8.69 21.32
CA ALA A 326 44.61 -8.30 20.85
C ALA A 326 44.98 -9.02 19.54
N LEU A 327 45.52 -8.28 18.58
CA LEU A 327 45.97 -8.83 17.30
C LEU A 327 47.13 -9.83 17.51
N PRO A 328 47.10 -11.02 16.85
CA PRO A 328 48.12 -12.06 17.05
C PRO A 328 49.55 -11.70 16.60
N GLY A 329 49.74 -10.66 15.77
CA GLY A 329 51.05 -10.27 15.25
C GLY A 329 51.02 -9.05 14.31
N PRO A 330 52.18 -8.56 13.85
CA PRO A 330 52.29 -7.34 13.03
C PRO A 330 51.71 -7.47 11.62
N GLN A 331 51.60 -8.67 11.06
CA GLN A 331 50.95 -8.85 9.75
C GLN A 331 49.45 -8.68 9.84
N TRP A 332 48.85 -8.91 11.01
CA TRP A 332 47.44 -8.62 11.25
C TRP A 332 47.14 -7.12 11.23
N GLU A 333 48.04 -6.29 11.76
CA GLU A 333 47.93 -4.83 11.68
C GLU A 333 47.98 -4.36 10.22
N ARG A 334 48.93 -4.90 9.45
CA ARG A 334 49.09 -4.59 8.03
C ARG A 334 47.88 -5.04 7.22
N LEU A 335 47.32 -6.21 7.50
CA LEU A 335 46.12 -6.70 6.85
C LEU A 335 44.92 -5.81 7.15
N LEU A 336 44.75 -5.38 8.40
CA LEU A 336 43.65 -4.48 8.80
C LEU A 336 43.70 -3.14 8.06
N LEU A 337 44.90 -2.57 7.83
CA LEU A 337 45.08 -1.32 7.07
C LEU A 337 45.00 -1.53 5.54
N LEU A 338 45.42 -2.69 5.05
CA LEU A 338 45.38 -3.03 3.62
C LEU A 338 43.95 -3.16 3.10
N VAL A 339 43.03 -3.72 3.89
CA VAL A 339 41.63 -3.92 3.48
C VAL A 339 40.95 -2.62 3.01
N PRO A 340 40.87 -1.53 3.80
CA PRO A 340 40.22 -0.31 3.35
C PRO A 340 40.97 0.36 2.19
N GLU A 341 42.30 0.28 2.12
CA GLU A 341 43.07 0.78 0.97
C GLU A 341 42.65 0.07 -0.33
N THR A 342 42.61 -1.26 -0.31
CA THR A 342 42.19 -2.04 -1.48
C THR A 342 40.75 -1.77 -1.89
N LEU A 343 39.84 -1.55 -0.93
CA LEU A 343 38.43 -1.23 -1.21
C LEU A 343 38.27 0.18 -1.79
N LEU A 344 39.02 1.16 -1.29
CA LEU A 344 38.97 2.54 -1.79
C LEU A 344 39.59 2.67 -3.19
N ASP A 345 40.59 1.85 -3.52
CA ASP A 345 41.15 1.79 -4.89
C ASP A 345 40.16 1.19 -5.88
N LEU A 346 39.33 0.23 -5.41
CA LEU A 346 38.25 -0.35 -6.21
C LEU A 346 37.11 0.62 -6.44
N ASP A 347 36.76 1.46 -5.45
CA ASP A 347 35.65 2.40 -5.49
C ASP A 347 35.67 3.31 -6.72
N VAL A 348 36.87 3.78 -7.12
CA VAL A 348 37.07 4.63 -8.32
C VAL A 348 36.67 3.91 -9.62
N SER A 349 36.65 2.58 -9.63
CA SER A 349 36.35 1.76 -10.80
C SER A 349 34.91 1.23 -10.86
N VAL A 350 34.16 1.30 -9.75
CA VAL A 350 32.86 0.64 -9.61
C VAL A 350 31.74 1.52 -10.17
N LYS A 351 31.15 1.10 -11.28
CA LYS A 351 29.97 1.77 -11.89
C LYS A 351 28.63 1.13 -11.51
N GLU A 352 28.65 -0.11 -11.02
CA GLU A 352 27.45 -0.88 -10.74
C GLU A 352 26.97 -0.71 -9.29
N SER A 353 25.68 -0.37 -9.11
CA SER A 353 25.11 -0.06 -7.80
C SER A 353 25.10 -1.27 -6.83
N SER A 354 25.03 -2.49 -7.35
CA SER A 354 25.12 -3.75 -6.58
C SER A 354 26.49 -3.88 -5.90
N THR A 355 27.56 -3.64 -6.66
CA THR A 355 28.94 -3.65 -6.18
C THR A 355 29.23 -2.51 -5.22
N ALA A 356 28.72 -1.30 -5.47
CA ALA A 356 28.81 -0.18 -4.52
C ALA A 356 28.19 -0.53 -3.15
N MET A 357 27.06 -1.26 -3.14
CA MET A 357 26.44 -1.75 -1.91
C MET A 357 27.33 -2.74 -1.15
N VAL A 358 28.03 -3.65 -1.85
CA VAL A 358 28.96 -4.58 -1.21
C VAL A 358 30.18 -3.83 -0.68
N VAL A 359 30.77 -2.91 -1.44
CA VAL A 359 31.89 -2.07 -0.98
C VAL A 359 31.53 -1.33 0.31
N ALA A 360 30.40 -0.61 0.33
CA ALA A 360 29.95 0.12 1.51
C ALA A 360 29.70 -0.80 2.73
N ARG A 361 29.13 -1.99 2.50
CA ARG A 361 28.92 -2.99 3.55
C ARG A 361 30.24 -3.53 4.10
N VAL A 362 31.21 -3.83 3.23
CA VAL A 362 32.51 -4.38 3.63
C VAL A 362 33.35 -3.32 4.34
N LEU A 363 33.33 -2.05 3.91
CA LEU A 363 33.94 -0.94 4.65
C LEU A 363 33.32 -0.77 6.04
N THR A 364 31.99 -0.90 6.15
CA THR A 364 31.32 -0.84 7.45
C THR A 364 31.72 -2.02 8.34
N LEU A 365 31.80 -3.23 7.78
CA LEU A 365 32.31 -4.42 8.48
C LEU A 365 33.76 -4.22 8.94
N TRP A 366 34.61 -3.61 8.11
CA TRP A 366 35.98 -3.27 8.47
C TRP A 366 36.03 -2.31 9.65
N SER A 367 35.25 -1.24 9.61
CA SER A 367 35.23 -0.27 10.72
C SER A 367 34.75 -0.89 12.04
N GLY A 368 33.84 -1.88 11.98
CA GLY A 368 33.46 -2.70 13.13
C GLY A 368 34.60 -3.59 13.63
N ALA A 369 35.27 -4.31 12.72
CA ALA A 369 36.43 -5.14 13.07
C ALA A 369 37.58 -4.31 13.68
N ALA A 370 37.85 -3.12 13.13
CA ALA A 370 38.81 -2.18 13.66
C ALA A 370 38.42 -1.72 15.08
N LEU A 371 37.12 -1.47 15.34
CA LEU A 371 36.63 -1.13 16.68
C LEU A 371 36.74 -2.30 17.66
N ASP A 372 36.49 -3.54 17.23
CA ASP A 372 36.61 -4.75 18.05
C ASP A 372 38.06 -5.01 18.48
N CYS A 373 39.05 -4.66 17.64
CA CYS A 373 40.47 -4.68 18.01
C CYS A 373 40.80 -3.71 19.16
N LEU A 374 39.98 -2.66 19.35
CA LEU A 374 40.18 -1.63 20.37
C LEU A 374 39.42 -1.90 21.69
N GLN A 375 38.61 -2.96 21.79
CA GLN A 375 37.78 -3.24 22.97
C GLN A 375 38.51 -3.97 24.13
N GLY A 376 39.84 -4.12 24.06
CA GLY A 376 40.64 -4.71 25.14
C GLY A 376 41.03 -3.68 26.20
N GLU A 377 40.64 -3.90 27.46
CA GLU A 377 41.05 -3.05 28.58
C GLU A 377 42.58 -3.10 28.77
N THR A 378 43.23 -1.94 28.66
CA THR A 378 44.60 -1.67 29.13
C THR A 378 45.78 -2.20 28.29
N ARG A 379 45.79 -1.99 26.96
CA ARG A 379 47.06 -1.99 26.19
C ARG A 379 47.13 -0.82 25.21
N LEU A 380 48.29 -0.16 25.19
CA LEU A 380 48.64 0.88 24.22
C LEU A 380 48.53 0.30 22.81
N LEU A 381 47.77 0.98 21.95
CA LEU A 381 47.76 0.71 20.51
C LEU A 381 49.20 0.74 19.97
N PRO A 382 49.55 -0.15 19.02
CA PRO A 382 50.76 0.04 18.22
C PRO A 382 50.76 1.44 17.60
N PRO A 383 51.87 2.20 17.67
CA PRO A 383 51.91 3.60 17.22
C PRO A 383 51.61 3.74 15.73
N SER A 384 51.92 2.71 14.92
CA SER A 384 51.55 2.57 13.51
C SER A 384 50.04 2.61 13.28
N LEU A 385 49.28 1.82 14.04
CA LEU A 385 47.82 1.78 13.95
C LEU A 385 47.18 3.04 14.52
N GLN A 386 47.73 3.57 15.62
CA GLN A 386 47.23 4.78 16.25
C GLN A 386 47.28 5.98 15.28
N MET A 387 48.39 6.16 14.57
CA MET A 387 48.57 7.23 13.57
C MET A 387 47.69 7.05 12.33
N SER A 388 47.49 5.82 11.87
CA SER A 388 46.66 5.54 10.69
C SER A 388 45.16 5.66 10.97
N LEU A 389 44.74 5.37 12.20
CA LEU A 389 43.33 5.41 12.62
C LEU A 389 42.92 6.74 13.29
N SER A 390 43.85 7.68 13.52
CA SER A 390 43.53 9.02 14.02
C SER A 390 42.98 9.95 12.92
N MET A 391 42.20 10.96 13.32
CA MET A 391 41.68 11.98 12.41
C MET A 391 42.81 12.84 11.85
N GLY A 392 42.76 13.09 10.53
CA GLY A 392 43.84 13.72 9.77
C GLY A 392 44.83 12.74 9.12
N SER A 393 44.68 11.42 9.33
CA SER A 393 45.42 10.43 8.55
C SER A 393 44.94 10.38 7.10
N GLU A 394 45.82 9.97 6.20
CA GLU A 394 45.49 9.79 4.77
C GLU A 394 44.34 8.78 4.58
N LEU A 395 44.32 7.71 5.38
CA LEU A 395 43.27 6.70 5.35
C LEU A 395 41.91 7.29 5.75
N GLN A 396 41.85 8.04 6.86
CA GLN A 396 40.61 8.68 7.29
C GLN A 396 40.12 9.71 6.27
N ARG A 397 41.01 10.50 5.68
CA ARG A 397 40.68 11.46 4.63
C ARG A 397 40.00 10.79 3.44
N ARG A 398 40.59 9.72 2.91
CA ARG A 398 40.01 8.94 1.80
C ARG A 398 38.68 8.28 2.17
N LEU A 399 38.53 7.80 3.41
CA LEU A 399 37.26 7.23 3.88
C LEU A 399 36.15 8.29 4.02
N LEU A 400 36.49 9.50 4.48
CA LEU A 400 35.55 10.62 4.52
C LEU A 400 35.15 11.08 3.11
N GLU A 401 36.09 11.13 2.17
CA GLU A 401 35.80 11.41 0.75
C GLU A 401 34.84 10.38 0.16
N HIS A 402 35.03 9.09 0.46
CA HIS A 402 34.12 8.03 0.06
C HIS A 402 32.71 8.20 0.66
N ILE A 403 32.61 8.58 1.94
CA ILE A 403 31.31 8.85 2.57
C ILE A 403 30.61 10.02 1.88
N TYR A 404 31.30 11.11 1.60
CA TYR A 404 30.72 12.29 0.97
C TYR A 404 30.33 12.07 -0.50
N SER A 405 30.97 11.14 -1.21
CA SER A 405 30.54 10.78 -2.56
C SER A 405 29.34 9.83 -2.58
N HIS A 406 29.07 9.08 -1.49
CA HIS A 406 28.06 8.00 -1.47
C HIS A 406 26.89 8.19 -0.49
N TRP A 407 26.91 9.21 0.37
CA TRP A 407 25.84 9.46 1.34
C TRP A 407 24.48 9.85 0.73
N GLU A 408 24.44 10.22 -0.54
CA GLU A 408 23.23 10.52 -1.32
C GLU A 408 22.93 9.49 -2.40
N HIS A 409 23.58 8.33 -2.33
CA HIS A 409 23.41 7.27 -3.31
C HIS A 409 21.93 6.82 -3.41
N PRO A 410 21.40 6.49 -4.62
CA PRO A 410 19.99 6.15 -4.81
C PRO A 410 19.53 4.92 -4.00
N LEU A 411 20.45 3.98 -3.72
CA LEU A 411 20.17 2.81 -2.87
C LEU A 411 20.21 3.16 -1.38
N ASP A 412 19.09 2.95 -0.68
CA ASP A 412 18.94 3.15 0.77
C ASP A 412 19.99 2.38 1.57
N GLY A 413 20.31 1.16 1.12
CA GLY A 413 21.33 0.32 1.75
C GLY A 413 22.70 1.01 1.83
N VAL A 414 23.13 1.67 0.75
CA VAL A 414 24.41 2.39 0.69
C VAL A 414 24.40 3.59 1.64
N ARG A 415 23.30 4.34 1.69
CA ARG A 415 23.15 5.48 2.61
C ARG A 415 23.20 5.07 4.09
N HIS A 416 22.62 3.92 4.43
CA HIS A 416 22.69 3.39 5.79
C HIS A 416 24.10 2.91 6.15
N GLN A 417 24.79 2.22 5.24
CA GLN A 417 26.17 1.76 5.47
C GLN A 417 27.13 2.95 5.61
N THR A 418 27.07 3.95 4.73
CA THR A 418 27.91 5.16 4.79
C THR A 418 27.71 5.94 6.09
N ARG A 419 26.47 6.11 6.57
CA ARG A 419 26.20 6.70 7.90
C ARG A 419 26.82 5.87 9.03
N SER A 420 26.71 4.54 8.98
CA SER A 420 27.29 3.66 9.99
C SER A 420 28.82 3.70 9.98
N LEU A 421 29.42 3.75 8.79
CA LEU A 421 30.85 3.92 8.61
C LEU A 421 31.30 5.26 9.23
N PHE A 422 30.63 6.37 8.92
CA PHE A 422 30.91 7.68 9.50
C PHE A 422 30.90 7.65 11.04
N ARG A 423 29.86 7.05 11.64
CA ARG A 423 29.76 6.86 13.09
C ARG A 423 30.94 6.07 13.65
N ASN A 424 31.33 4.99 12.97
CA ASN A 424 32.46 4.15 13.41
C ASN A 424 33.80 4.88 13.28
N LEU A 425 33.99 5.74 12.26
CA LEU A 425 35.20 6.57 12.15
C LEU A 425 35.35 7.54 13.33
N LEU A 426 34.25 8.16 13.76
CA LEU A 426 34.23 9.01 14.96
C LEU A 426 34.63 8.23 16.22
N LEU A 427 34.09 7.02 16.39
CA LEU A 427 34.44 6.14 17.52
C LEU A 427 35.89 5.65 17.47
N LEU A 428 36.40 5.33 16.28
CA LEU A 428 37.81 4.94 16.08
C LEU A 428 38.72 6.08 16.51
N HIS A 429 38.44 7.31 16.07
CA HIS A 429 39.20 8.48 16.47
C HIS A 429 39.19 8.70 17.98
N GLN A 430 38.01 8.63 18.62
CA GLN A 430 37.86 8.78 20.07
C GLN A 430 38.69 7.75 20.85
N ARG A 431 38.76 6.50 20.38
CA ARG A 431 39.52 5.42 21.03
C ARG A 431 41.01 5.48 20.71
N SER A 432 41.40 5.98 19.54
CA SER A 432 42.79 6.11 19.13
C SER A 432 43.49 7.33 19.76
N ASN A 433 42.75 8.32 20.26
CA ASN A 433 43.33 9.51 20.90
C ASN A 433 42.88 9.67 22.37
N PRO A 434 43.38 8.85 23.30
CA PRO A 434 43.03 8.95 24.72
C PRO A 434 43.60 10.19 25.44
N SER A 435 44.38 11.03 24.74
CA SER A 435 45.06 12.20 25.31
C SER A 435 44.13 13.40 25.53
N VAL A 436 42.94 13.39 24.92
CA VAL A 436 41.91 14.43 25.09
C VAL A 436 40.86 13.95 26.11
N PRO A 437 40.85 14.48 27.35
CA PRO A 437 39.93 14.03 28.39
C PRO A 437 38.47 14.41 28.15
N ASP A 438 38.23 15.44 27.33
CA ASP A 438 36.90 15.91 26.95
C ASP A 438 36.74 15.83 25.42
N PRO A 439 36.04 14.81 24.88
CA PRO A 439 35.92 14.58 23.44
C PRO A 439 35.25 15.75 22.70
N THR A 440 34.52 16.62 23.39
CA THR A 440 33.87 17.80 22.78
C THR A 440 34.85 18.94 22.47
N LYS A 441 36.05 18.91 23.07
CA LYS A 441 37.11 19.92 22.87
C LYS A 441 38.18 19.48 21.87
N ASP A 442 37.97 18.36 21.19
CA ASP A 442 38.89 17.92 20.15
C ASP A 442 38.84 18.89 18.95
N PRO A 443 39.98 19.50 18.56
CA PRO A 443 40.02 20.48 17.48
C PRO A 443 39.64 19.88 16.12
N HIS A 444 39.98 18.61 15.86
CA HIS A 444 39.67 17.95 14.59
C HIS A 444 38.16 17.68 14.46
N ILE A 445 37.51 17.28 15.56
CA ILE A 445 36.06 17.11 15.59
C ILE A 445 35.32 18.45 15.48
N THR A 446 35.86 19.50 16.11
CA THR A 446 35.28 20.85 16.01
C THR A 446 35.35 21.38 14.58
N GLU A 447 36.50 21.19 13.91
CA GLU A 447 36.69 21.55 12.50
C GLU A 447 35.77 20.73 11.57
N LEU A 448 35.71 19.41 11.76
CA LEU A 448 34.79 18.53 11.02
C LEU A 448 33.32 18.96 11.18
N THR A 449 32.93 19.32 12.40
CA THR A 449 31.57 19.79 12.71
C THR A 449 31.28 21.12 12.03
N ALA A 450 32.21 22.08 12.08
CA ALA A 450 32.08 23.37 11.39
C ALA A 450 31.99 23.20 9.88
N ASN A 451 32.82 22.34 9.30
CA ASN A 451 32.80 22.03 7.86
C ASN A 451 31.46 21.41 7.45
N LEU A 452 30.94 20.43 8.21
CA LEU A 452 29.63 19.83 7.94
C LEU A 452 28.50 20.86 8.06
N LEU A 453 28.49 21.70 9.10
CA LEU A 453 27.48 22.75 9.27
C LEU A 453 27.53 23.77 8.13
N GLY A 454 28.72 24.08 7.60
CA GLY A 454 28.93 24.98 6.47
C GLY A 454 28.48 24.45 5.10
N LEU A 455 28.24 23.14 4.95
CA LEU A 455 27.70 22.58 3.70
C LEU A 455 26.27 23.05 3.44
N GLU A 456 25.84 23.02 2.18
CA GLU A 456 24.46 23.36 1.83
C GLU A 456 23.44 22.36 2.39
N TRP A 457 22.26 22.86 2.80
CA TRP A 457 21.21 22.06 3.45
C TRP A 457 20.44 21.13 2.50
N HIS A 458 20.59 21.31 1.18
CA HIS A 458 20.00 20.42 0.18
C HIS A 458 20.68 19.03 0.19
N MET A 459 21.90 18.94 0.73
CA MET A 459 22.66 17.69 0.86
C MET A 459 22.07 16.81 1.96
N ARG A 460 21.22 15.84 1.60
CA ARG A 460 20.47 14.96 2.53
C ARG A 460 21.38 14.09 3.39
N GLY A 461 22.56 13.72 2.88
CA GLY A 461 23.56 12.96 3.63
C GLY A 461 24.06 13.70 4.88
N LYS A 462 24.08 15.04 4.84
CA LYS A 462 24.52 15.92 5.94
C LYS A 462 23.75 15.66 7.24
N TYR A 463 22.44 15.49 7.18
CA TYR A 463 21.58 15.28 8.36
C TYR A 463 21.94 14.00 9.10
N GLY A 464 22.27 12.94 8.36
CA GLY A 464 22.72 11.67 8.92
C GLY A 464 24.04 11.81 9.69
N SER A 465 25.01 12.52 9.12
CA SER A 465 26.32 12.77 9.72
C SER A 465 26.23 13.68 10.96
N LEU A 466 25.46 14.77 10.88
CA LEU A 466 25.18 15.62 12.05
C LEU A 466 24.46 14.83 13.15
N GLY A 467 23.53 13.95 12.78
CA GLY A 467 22.88 13.06 13.74
C GLY A 467 23.86 12.12 14.45
N CYS A 468 24.90 11.62 13.77
CA CYS A 468 25.97 10.83 14.41
C CYS A 468 26.80 11.66 15.40
N LEU A 469 27.05 12.94 15.10
CA LEU A 469 27.74 13.84 16.03
C LEU A 469 26.90 14.08 17.29
N VAL A 470 25.59 14.29 17.15
CA VAL A 470 24.68 14.42 18.31
C VAL A 470 24.66 13.15 19.16
N GLU A 471 24.66 11.97 18.53
CA GLU A 471 24.68 10.68 19.25
C GLU A 471 25.96 10.44 20.07
N LEU A 472 27.10 10.99 19.66
CA LEU A 472 28.41 10.74 20.30
C LEU A 472 28.89 11.89 21.18
N TYR A 473 28.64 13.14 20.79
CA TYR A 473 29.14 14.36 21.45
C TYR A 473 28.02 15.20 22.09
N GLY A 474 26.76 14.83 21.88
CA GLY A 474 25.60 15.54 22.41
C GLY A 474 25.17 16.76 21.59
N ALA A 475 23.99 17.30 21.92
CA ALA A 475 23.42 18.44 21.22
C ALA A 475 24.10 19.77 21.58
N GLU A 476 24.57 19.93 22.83
CA GLU A 476 25.29 21.14 23.26
C GLU A 476 26.51 21.45 22.39
N HIS A 477 27.24 20.42 21.92
CA HIS A 477 28.38 20.58 21.01
C HIS A 477 28.00 21.33 19.72
N LEU A 478 26.90 20.93 19.07
CA LEU A 478 26.44 21.57 17.85
C LEU A 478 25.84 22.96 18.12
N LEU A 479 25.09 23.11 19.22
CA LEU A 479 24.48 24.38 19.60
C LEU A 479 25.52 25.44 20.00
N HIS A 480 26.65 25.03 20.57
CA HIS A 480 27.77 25.94 20.86
C HIS A 480 28.41 26.50 19.58
N ILE A 481 28.55 25.67 18.54
CA ILE A 481 29.12 26.09 17.25
C ILE A 481 28.11 26.94 16.46
N GLN A 482 26.83 26.54 16.44
CA GLN A 482 25.77 27.27 15.73
C GLN A 482 24.48 27.36 16.58
N PRO A 483 24.33 28.42 17.40
CA PRO A 483 23.15 28.58 18.28
C PRO A 483 21.82 28.74 17.54
N GLN A 484 21.84 29.28 16.32
CA GLN A 484 20.65 29.49 15.48
C GLN A 484 20.22 28.24 14.70
N LEU A 485 20.89 27.10 14.89
CA LEU A 485 20.61 25.85 14.20
C LEU A 485 19.13 25.41 14.27
N PRO A 486 18.42 25.49 15.42
CA PRO A 486 17.01 25.13 15.48
C PRO A 486 16.12 25.96 14.53
N LEU A 487 16.34 27.28 14.50
CA LEU A 487 15.57 28.19 13.63
C LEU A 487 15.89 27.94 12.14
N SER A 488 17.16 27.70 11.80
CA SER A 488 17.57 27.35 10.45
C SER A 488 16.90 26.05 9.97
N LEU A 489 16.88 25.02 10.80
CA LEU A 489 16.24 23.74 10.46
C LEU A 489 14.73 23.87 10.31
N LEU A 490 14.06 24.63 11.18
CA LEU A 490 12.62 24.91 11.06
C LEU A 490 12.28 25.68 9.78
N SER A 491 13.16 26.59 9.34
CA SER A 491 12.94 27.37 8.11
C SER A 491 13.02 26.53 6.83
N LEU A 492 13.74 25.40 6.84
CA LEU A 492 13.87 24.47 5.72
C LEU A 492 12.68 23.51 5.58
N MET A 493 11.80 23.47 6.58
CA MET A 493 10.64 22.58 6.59
C MET A 493 9.50 23.09 5.71
N ASP A 494 9.66 24.16 4.96
CA ASP A 494 8.72 24.53 3.90
C ASP A 494 8.87 23.63 2.65
N ASP A 495 10.04 23.01 2.46
CA ASP A 495 10.30 22.02 1.42
C ASP A 495 9.92 20.60 1.87
N GLN A 496 8.96 19.99 1.16
CA GLN A 496 8.50 18.62 1.40
C GLN A 496 9.62 17.58 1.40
N THR A 497 10.66 17.78 0.58
CA THR A 497 11.76 16.84 0.41
C THR A 497 12.76 16.89 1.55
N LEU A 498 12.91 18.05 2.20
CA LEU A 498 13.86 18.27 3.29
C LEU A 498 13.22 18.11 4.68
N ALA A 499 11.92 18.38 4.79
CA ALA A 499 11.21 18.37 6.08
C ALA A 499 11.38 17.08 6.92
N PRO A 500 11.36 15.85 6.34
CA PRO A 500 11.61 14.63 7.12
C PRO A 500 13.02 14.58 7.71
N TYR A 501 14.05 14.96 6.93
CA TYR A 501 15.45 14.96 7.37
C TYR A 501 15.72 16.03 8.43
N ALA A 502 15.17 17.22 8.23
CA ALA A 502 15.26 18.31 9.22
C ALA A 502 14.55 17.93 10.53
N SER A 503 13.36 17.33 10.45
CA SER A 503 12.63 16.83 11.63
C SER A 503 13.41 15.75 12.39
N ASP A 504 14.01 14.78 11.70
CA ASP A 504 14.78 13.71 12.34
C ASP A 504 16.04 14.24 13.05
N LEU A 505 16.72 15.23 12.47
CA LEU A 505 17.86 15.88 13.12
C LEU A 505 17.41 16.72 14.33
N LEU A 506 16.34 17.52 14.18
CA LEU A 506 15.75 18.29 15.27
C LEU A 506 15.36 17.40 16.45
N GLU A 507 14.76 16.23 16.17
CA GLU A 507 14.39 15.25 17.19
C GLU A 507 15.58 14.75 18.00
N LYS A 508 16.65 14.33 17.33
CA LYS A 508 17.87 13.92 18.02
C LYS A 508 18.45 15.05 18.88
N LEU A 509 18.44 16.27 18.35
CA LEU A 509 18.98 17.44 19.05
C LEU A 509 18.18 17.77 20.31
N PHE A 510 16.85 17.91 20.25
CA PHE A 510 16.09 18.31 21.43
C PHE A 510 16.01 17.20 22.49
N ILE A 511 16.05 15.91 22.10
CA ILE A 511 16.10 14.77 23.03
C ILE A 511 17.45 14.77 23.76
N SER A 512 18.56 14.91 23.01
CA SER A 512 19.90 14.94 23.58
C SER A 512 20.10 16.19 24.46
N HIS A 513 19.68 17.37 24.00
CA HIS A 513 19.80 18.62 24.76
C HIS A 513 18.99 18.55 26.08
N LYS A 514 17.78 17.97 26.05
CA LYS A 514 16.99 17.75 27.26
C LYS A 514 17.74 16.87 28.27
N ALA A 515 18.28 15.73 27.84
CA ALA A 515 19.02 14.83 28.71
C ALA A 515 20.27 15.48 29.31
N GLN A 516 20.99 16.30 28.52
CA GLN A 516 22.16 17.06 29.00
C GLN A 516 21.77 18.11 30.05
N LEU A 517 20.73 18.90 29.78
CA LEU A 517 20.22 19.91 30.71
C LEU A 517 19.70 19.30 32.02
N GLU A 518 18.98 18.18 31.97
CA GLU A 518 18.50 17.45 33.15
C GLU A 518 19.66 16.89 34.00
N SER A 519 20.77 16.51 33.36
CA SER A 519 21.97 16.00 34.04
C SER A 519 22.83 17.11 34.67
N SER A 520 22.71 18.35 34.17
CA SER A 520 23.44 19.50 34.69
C SER A 520 22.85 19.92 36.04
N SER A 521 23.69 20.19 37.06
CA SER A 521 23.29 20.53 38.44
C SER A 521 22.65 21.92 38.58
N VAL A 522 21.90 22.38 37.57
CA VAL A 522 21.17 23.64 37.57
C VAL A 522 19.83 23.41 38.25
N LYS A 523 19.35 24.40 39.03
CA LYS A 523 18.04 24.32 39.70
C LYS A 523 16.95 24.01 38.66
N THR A 524 15.97 23.19 39.05
CA THR A 524 14.95 22.60 38.17
C THR A 524 14.16 23.60 37.32
N GLU A 525 14.07 24.87 37.75
CA GLU A 525 13.34 25.93 37.04
C GLU A 525 14.15 26.56 35.88
N ASP A 526 15.48 26.58 35.94
CA ASP A 526 16.32 27.28 34.96
C ASP A 526 16.53 26.47 33.66
N TRP A 527 16.49 25.14 33.74
CA TRP A 527 16.77 24.30 32.57
C TRP A 527 15.59 24.25 31.59
N MET A 528 14.36 24.24 32.10
CA MET A 528 13.15 24.26 31.27
C MET A 528 13.06 25.55 30.46
N GLU A 529 13.37 26.68 31.09
CA GLU A 529 13.39 27.98 30.41
C GLU A 529 14.41 27.99 29.27
N ARG A 530 15.64 27.51 29.50
CA ARG A 530 16.68 27.40 28.45
C ARG A 530 16.25 26.48 27.31
N TRP A 531 15.61 25.36 27.64
CA TRP A 531 15.10 24.42 26.64
C TRP A 531 13.95 25.05 25.83
N HIS A 532 13.02 25.75 26.47
CA HIS A 532 11.94 26.48 25.81
C HIS A 532 12.46 27.62 24.92
N GLN A 533 13.44 28.39 25.39
CA GLN A 533 14.11 29.43 24.59
C GLN A 533 14.75 28.86 23.32
N THR A 534 15.33 27.66 23.40
CA THR A 534 16.02 27.01 22.27
C THR A 534 15.06 26.37 21.26
N TRP A 535 14.00 25.70 21.73
CA TRP A 535 13.16 24.85 20.87
C TRP A 535 11.73 25.36 20.67
N VAL A 536 11.14 25.97 21.70
CA VAL A 536 9.73 26.40 21.68
C VAL A 536 9.60 27.82 21.14
N THR A 537 10.44 28.76 21.57
CA THR A 537 10.37 30.15 21.10
C THR A 537 10.54 30.28 19.57
N PRO A 538 11.54 29.63 18.93
CA PRO A 538 11.67 29.67 17.46
C PRO A 538 10.47 29.04 16.74
N LEU A 539 9.91 27.96 17.31
CA LEU A 539 8.70 27.33 16.80
C LEU A 539 7.52 28.31 16.85
N LEU A 540 7.24 28.92 18.00
CA LEU A 540 6.13 29.86 18.15
C LEU A 540 6.28 31.07 17.22
N HIS A 541 7.50 31.57 17.05
CA HIS A 541 7.81 32.64 16.11
C HIS A 541 7.44 32.25 14.66
N MET A 542 7.84 31.07 14.21
CA MET A 542 7.48 30.53 12.89
C MET A 542 5.96 30.32 12.76
N LEU A 543 5.31 29.76 13.78
CA LEU A 543 3.86 29.50 13.72
C LEU A 543 3.02 30.79 13.65
N CYS A 544 3.51 31.89 14.24
CA CYS A 544 2.80 33.18 14.27
C CYS A 544 3.01 34.01 12.99
N LEU A 545 4.22 34.02 12.43
CA LEU A 545 4.60 34.95 11.37
C LEU A 545 4.54 34.34 9.96
N THR A 546 4.68 33.02 9.85
CA THR A 546 4.72 32.32 8.57
C THR A 546 3.31 31.93 8.10
N ARG A 547 3.12 31.84 6.77
CA ARG A 547 1.84 31.40 6.20
C ARG A 547 1.54 29.94 6.56
N PRO A 548 0.27 29.56 6.75
CA PRO A 548 -0.10 28.20 7.14
C PRO A 548 0.49 27.13 6.23
N ASP A 549 0.45 27.34 4.92
CA ASP A 549 0.92 26.39 3.90
C ASP A 549 2.39 25.97 4.11
N GLN A 550 3.24 26.92 4.52
CA GLN A 550 4.66 26.71 4.78
C GLN A 550 4.95 26.10 6.16
N THR A 551 3.96 26.09 7.06
CA THR A 551 4.09 25.49 8.39
C THR A 551 3.53 24.08 8.46
N THR A 552 2.88 23.58 7.40
CA THR A 552 2.22 22.27 7.36
C THR A 552 3.15 21.15 7.83
N TYR A 553 4.36 21.07 7.29
CA TYR A 553 5.31 20.02 7.65
C TYR A 553 5.92 20.20 9.04
N ILE A 554 6.00 21.43 9.56
CA ILE A 554 6.38 21.68 10.97
C ILE A 554 5.32 21.06 11.89
N LEU A 555 4.05 21.20 11.54
CA LEU A 555 2.92 20.66 12.31
C LEU A 555 2.82 19.14 12.21
N ASP A 556 3.14 18.56 11.06
CA ASP A 556 3.05 17.11 10.85
C ASP A 556 4.27 16.35 11.39
N TYR A 557 5.47 16.90 11.22
CA TYR A 557 6.72 16.20 11.54
C TYR A 557 7.42 16.67 12.80
N PHE A 558 7.34 17.95 13.21
CA PHE A 558 8.13 18.48 14.33
C PHE A 558 7.32 18.64 15.62
N LEU A 559 6.22 19.40 15.58
CA LEU A 559 5.40 19.71 16.75
C LEU A 559 4.93 18.46 17.53
N PRO A 560 4.49 17.36 16.88
CA PRO A 560 4.15 16.11 17.56
C PRO A 560 5.31 15.51 18.34
N LYS A 561 6.51 15.49 17.74
CA LYS A 561 7.71 14.91 18.36
C LYS A 561 8.16 15.75 19.56
N LEU A 562 8.09 17.08 19.44
CA LEU A 562 8.41 18.02 20.53
C LEU A 562 7.48 17.84 21.73
N LEU A 563 6.16 17.79 21.51
CA LEU A 563 5.17 17.63 22.58
C LEU A 563 5.24 16.27 23.26
N ARG A 564 5.60 15.20 22.53
CA ARG A 564 5.87 13.88 23.13
C ARG A 564 7.12 13.88 24.01
N CYS A 565 8.16 14.60 23.60
CA CYS A 565 9.42 14.68 24.35
C CYS A 565 9.27 15.48 25.65
N ASN A 566 8.55 16.60 25.62
CA ASN A 566 8.28 17.40 26.82
C ASN A 566 6.84 17.96 26.84
N PRO A 567 5.86 17.19 27.38
CA PRO A 567 4.46 17.60 27.47
C PRO A 567 4.22 18.90 28.24
N SER A 568 5.06 19.21 29.24
CA SER A 568 4.95 20.42 30.07
C SER A 568 5.10 21.72 29.27
N SER A 569 5.73 21.64 28.10
CA SER A 569 5.93 22.78 27.19
C SER A 569 4.63 23.40 26.70
N LEU A 570 3.53 22.64 26.71
CA LEU A 570 2.24 23.16 26.27
C LEU A 570 1.77 24.35 27.13
N ALA A 571 1.95 24.31 28.45
CA ALA A 571 1.56 25.41 29.34
C ALA A 571 2.32 26.69 29.00
N HIS A 572 3.65 26.58 28.82
CA HIS A 572 4.49 27.69 28.37
C HIS A 572 4.07 28.23 26.99
N MET A 573 3.73 27.34 26.04
CA MET A 573 3.24 27.76 24.71
C MET A 573 1.94 28.55 24.79
N VAL A 574 1.01 28.12 25.65
CA VAL A 574 -0.26 28.81 25.88
C VAL A 574 -0.02 30.19 26.48
N GLU A 575 0.79 30.29 27.52
CA GLU A 575 1.11 31.55 28.19
C GLU A 575 1.81 32.55 27.25
N ALA A 576 2.81 32.10 26.48
CA ALA A 576 3.52 32.93 25.53
C ALA A 576 2.61 33.48 24.41
N LEU A 577 1.67 32.67 23.92
CA LEU A 577 0.75 33.07 22.86
C LEU A 577 -0.40 33.96 23.35
N GLN A 578 -0.87 33.79 24.59
CA GLN A 578 -1.90 34.66 25.19
C GLN A 578 -1.35 36.03 25.62
N SER A 579 -0.10 36.09 26.08
CA SER A 579 0.57 37.33 26.50
C SER A 579 1.06 38.19 25.32
N THR A 580 1.04 37.65 24.09
CA THR A 580 1.48 38.39 22.89
C THR A 580 0.47 39.50 22.54
N PRO A 581 0.87 40.78 22.47
CA PRO A 581 -0.05 41.89 22.22
C PRO A 581 -0.71 41.80 20.84
N PRO A 582 -2.01 42.15 20.71
CA PRO A 582 -2.78 42.03 19.47
C PRO A 582 -2.26 42.91 18.31
N CYS A 583 -1.35 43.85 18.60
CA CYS A 583 -0.76 44.77 17.62
C CYS A 583 0.37 44.16 16.76
N ARG A 584 0.85 42.95 17.04
CA ARG A 584 1.70 42.20 16.08
C ARG A 584 0.80 41.47 15.08
N ALA A 585 0.06 42.24 14.27
CA ALA A 585 -0.54 41.70 13.06
C ALA A 585 0.62 41.21 12.20
N GLY A 586 0.81 39.89 12.11
CA GLY A 586 1.77 39.29 11.21
C GLY A 586 1.50 39.73 9.76
N PRO A 587 2.40 39.42 8.82
CA PRO A 587 2.19 39.74 7.41
C PRO A 587 0.82 39.25 6.93
N SER A 588 0.23 39.98 5.98
CA SER A 588 -1.10 39.69 5.43
C SER A 588 -1.19 38.21 5.00
N GLY A 589 -2.12 37.47 5.61
CA GLY A 589 -2.29 36.01 5.39
C GLY A 589 -1.63 35.10 6.43
N SER A 590 -1.06 35.62 7.52
CA SER A 590 -0.64 34.82 8.68
C SER A 590 -1.82 34.49 9.61
N ARG A 591 -1.73 33.38 10.35
CA ARG A 591 -2.75 32.97 11.33
C ARG A 591 -2.67 33.72 12.67
N GLY A 592 -1.57 34.42 12.92
CA GLY A 592 -1.32 35.18 14.16
C GLY A 592 -1.20 34.31 15.42
N ALA A 593 -1.07 34.95 16.58
CA ALA A 593 -0.88 34.28 17.87
C ALA A 593 -2.10 33.40 18.25
N GLN A 594 -3.33 33.90 18.04
CA GLN A 594 -4.55 33.14 18.30
C GLN A 594 -4.66 31.90 17.39
N GLY A 595 -4.27 32.02 16.12
CA GLY A 595 -4.22 30.88 15.21
C GLY A 595 -3.18 29.85 15.62
N ALA A 596 -1.95 30.29 15.92
CA ALA A 596 -0.88 29.42 16.40
C ALA A 596 -1.29 28.68 17.68
N LEU A 597 -2.02 29.35 18.59
CA LEU A 597 -2.54 28.76 19.82
C LEU A 597 -3.51 27.61 19.51
N MET A 598 -4.47 27.83 18.62
CA MET A 598 -5.41 26.76 18.21
C MET A 598 -4.67 25.58 17.59
N THR A 599 -3.66 25.84 16.76
CA THR A 599 -2.85 24.78 16.16
C THR A 599 -2.07 23.97 17.20
N CYS A 600 -1.44 24.64 18.18
CA CYS A 600 -0.72 23.97 19.27
C CYS A 600 -1.64 23.11 20.12
N LEU A 601 -2.82 23.63 20.49
CA LEU A 601 -3.82 22.88 21.25
C LEU A 601 -4.34 21.68 20.47
N ARG A 602 -4.68 21.87 19.18
CA ARG A 602 -5.13 20.78 18.30
C ARG A 602 -4.09 19.66 18.23
N ALA A 603 -2.82 20.01 18.02
CA ALA A 603 -1.73 19.05 17.96
C ALA A 603 -1.54 18.32 19.30
N ALA A 604 -1.55 19.05 20.42
CA ALA A 604 -1.44 18.46 21.76
C ALA A 604 -2.58 17.47 22.05
N ARG A 605 -3.80 17.80 21.61
CA ARG A 605 -4.96 16.92 21.73
C ARG A 605 -4.81 15.64 20.90
N ALA A 606 -4.36 15.76 19.65
CA ALA A 606 -4.10 14.61 18.80
C ALA A 606 -3.01 13.68 19.37
N GLN A 607 -2.03 14.23 20.09
CA GLN A 607 -0.98 13.45 20.76
C GLN A 607 -1.39 12.87 22.13
N GLY A 608 -2.58 13.20 22.66
CA GLY A 608 -3.02 12.75 23.98
C GLY A 608 -2.31 13.46 25.14
N VAL A 609 -1.67 14.61 24.89
CA VAL A 609 -1.02 15.44 25.91
C VAL A 609 -2.06 16.24 26.71
N LEU A 610 -3.15 16.64 26.07
CA LEU A 610 -4.29 17.27 26.72
C LEU A 610 -5.25 16.22 27.28
N ALA A 611 -5.45 16.23 28.60
CA ALA A 611 -6.51 15.46 29.23
C ALA A 611 -7.88 16.10 28.97
N SER A 612 -8.90 15.26 28.82
CA SER A 612 -10.29 15.66 28.54
C SER A 612 -11.13 16.00 29.77
N SER A 613 -10.66 15.69 30.97
CA SER A 613 -11.34 16.08 32.20
C SER A 613 -11.18 17.59 32.40
N ASP A 614 -12.30 18.31 32.45
CA ASP A 614 -12.42 19.77 32.59
C ASP A 614 -11.89 20.60 31.40
N LEU A 615 -12.26 20.13 30.19
CA LEU A 615 -12.18 20.74 28.87
C LEU A 615 -10.83 21.35 28.46
N TRP A 616 -9.76 20.60 28.71
CA TRP A 616 -8.35 20.93 28.41
C TRP A 616 -7.60 21.63 29.57
N GLY A 617 -8.00 21.32 30.81
CA GLY A 617 -7.27 21.71 32.02
C GLY A 617 -7.37 23.19 32.39
N GLY A 618 -8.39 23.89 31.88
CA GLY A 618 -8.57 25.34 32.11
C GLY A 618 -7.52 26.24 31.45
N LEU A 619 -6.67 25.69 30.57
CA LEU A 619 -5.57 26.44 29.92
C LEU A 619 -6.09 27.62 29.08
N VAL A 620 -7.29 27.49 28.51
CA VAL A 620 -7.87 28.51 27.63
C VAL A 620 -9.36 28.72 27.94
N PRO A 621 -9.83 29.98 28.04
CA PRO A 621 -11.25 30.28 28.17
C PRO A 621 -12.08 29.81 26.97
N ILE A 622 -13.26 29.22 27.22
CA ILE A 622 -14.21 28.77 26.18
C ILE A 622 -14.56 29.90 25.19
N SER A 623 -14.63 31.14 25.67
CA SER A 623 -14.89 32.32 24.84
C SER A 623 -13.83 32.54 23.75
N LEU A 624 -12.56 32.22 24.02
CA LEU A 624 -11.48 32.34 23.03
C LEU A 624 -11.64 31.30 21.91
N ILE A 625 -12.09 30.10 22.25
CA ILE A 625 -12.36 29.03 21.28
C ILE A 625 -13.57 29.38 20.42
N GLN A 626 -14.64 29.92 21.02
CA GLN A 626 -15.80 30.43 20.28
C GLN A 626 -15.39 31.51 19.27
N GLN A 627 -14.54 32.46 19.67
CA GLN A 627 -13.99 33.47 18.76
C GLN A 627 -13.16 32.85 17.64
N ALA A 628 -12.36 31.81 17.94
CA ALA A 628 -11.53 31.12 16.95
C ALA A 628 -12.37 30.34 15.92
N LEU A 629 -13.48 29.70 16.34
CA LEU A 629 -14.41 28.97 15.47
C LEU A 629 -15.09 29.89 14.43
N LEU A 630 -15.24 31.17 14.75
CA LEU A 630 -15.83 32.19 13.88
C LEU A 630 -14.80 33.19 13.33
N HIS A 631 -13.52 32.85 13.41
CA HIS A 631 -12.44 33.74 13.01
C HIS A 631 -12.46 34.06 11.51
N LYS A 632 -12.02 35.26 11.12
CA LYS A 632 -11.96 35.69 9.71
C LYS A 632 -11.08 34.80 8.84
N HIS A 633 -10.01 34.24 9.43
CA HIS A 633 -9.06 33.38 8.73
C HIS A 633 -9.52 31.90 8.76
N ASP A 634 -9.71 31.32 7.59
CA ASP A 634 -10.24 29.96 7.39
C ASP A 634 -9.45 28.88 8.16
N GLN A 635 -8.12 28.88 8.08
CA GLN A 635 -7.29 27.92 8.81
C GLN A 635 -7.49 27.98 10.33
N VAL A 636 -7.68 29.16 10.91
CA VAL A 636 -7.92 29.29 12.36
C VAL A 636 -9.24 28.63 12.76
N ARG A 637 -10.27 28.79 11.92
CA ARG A 637 -11.57 28.11 12.11
C ARG A 637 -11.42 26.59 12.06
N ILE A 638 -10.62 26.09 11.11
CA ILE A 638 -10.36 24.65 10.97
C ILE A 638 -9.50 24.09 12.09
N ASP A 639 -8.50 24.81 12.57
CA ASP A 639 -7.69 24.37 13.71
C ASP A 639 -8.52 24.37 15.00
N ALA A 640 -9.40 25.36 15.19
CA ALA A 640 -10.35 25.38 16.30
C ALA A 640 -11.37 24.23 16.20
N LEU A 641 -11.92 23.96 15.02
CA LEU A 641 -12.80 22.79 14.81
C LEU A 641 -12.03 21.48 15.04
N GLY A 642 -10.78 21.41 14.58
CA GLY A 642 -9.90 20.27 14.75
C GLY A 642 -9.61 19.99 16.22
N LEU A 643 -9.38 21.03 17.02
CA LEU A 643 -9.27 20.93 18.47
C LEU A 643 -10.53 20.33 19.11
N VAL A 644 -11.73 20.63 18.62
CA VAL A 644 -12.98 20.07 19.15
C VAL A 644 -13.18 18.61 18.70
N CYS A 645 -12.91 18.32 17.43
CA CYS A 645 -13.26 17.05 16.79
C CYS A 645 -12.20 15.94 16.93
N GLU A 646 -10.91 16.29 16.93
CA GLU A 646 -9.82 15.30 16.96
C GLU A 646 -9.55 14.81 18.38
N ASN A 647 -9.12 13.55 18.49
CA ASN A 647 -8.73 13.00 19.78
C ASN A 647 -7.76 11.83 19.63
N HIS A 648 -7.00 11.55 20.68
CA HIS A 648 -6.06 10.43 20.70
C HIS A 648 -6.77 9.07 20.69
N ARG A 649 -7.93 8.96 21.36
CA ARG A 649 -8.74 7.73 21.43
C ARG A 649 -10.13 7.96 20.85
N SER A 650 -10.57 7.10 19.93
CA SER A 650 -11.90 7.19 19.31
C SER A 650 -13.03 6.75 20.26
N THR A 651 -12.71 6.04 21.34
CA THR A 651 -13.69 5.57 22.33
C THR A 651 -13.98 6.56 23.46
N GLU A 652 -13.32 7.71 23.45
CA GLU A 652 -13.50 8.74 24.47
C GLU A 652 -14.81 9.51 24.29
N VAL A 653 -15.46 9.85 25.40
CA VAL A 653 -16.77 10.51 25.40
C VAL A 653 -16.67 11.96 24.91
N VAL A 654 -17.64 12.38 24.09
CA VAL A 654 -17.85 13.76 23.67
C VAL A 654 -18.62 14.50 24.75
N THR A 655 -18.04 15.57 25.26
CA THR A 655 -18.63 16.39 26.33
C THR A 655 -19.74 17.31 25.81
N SER A 656 -20.62 17.76 26.70
CA SER A 656 -21.70 18.71 26.38
C SER A 656 -21.16 20.03 25.81
N GLN A 657 -20.05 20.53 26.36
CA GLN A 657 -19.42 21.77 25.90
C GLN A 657 -18.86 21.62 24.46
N GLU A 658 -18.26 20.47 24.11
CA GLU A 658 -17.84 20.22 22.73
C GLU A 658 -19.03 20.19 21.77
N MET A 659 -20.13 19.54 22.17
CA MET A 659 -21.37 19.52 21.39
C MET A 659 -21.92 20.94 21.18
N ASP A 660 -21.85 21.82 22.18
CA ASP A 660 -22.25 23.22 22.09
C ASP A 660 -21.34 24.03 21.15
N LEU A 661 -20.02 23.80 21.18
CA LEU A 661 -19.05 24.43 20.27
C LEU A 661 -19.32 24.06 18.81
N ILE A 662 -19.71 22.82 18.53
CA ILE A 662 -20.09 22.39 17.17
C ILE A 662 -21.35 23.13 16.70
N ARG A 663 -22.34 23.30 17.58
CA ARG A 663 -23.55 24.08 17.25
C ARG A 663 -23.23 25.56 17.00
N HIS A 664 -22.25 26.12 17.71
CA HIS A 664 -21.78 27.48 17.46
C HIS A 664 -21.04 27.62 16.12
N PHE A 665 -20.24 26.61 15.75
CA PHE A 665 -19.43 26.64 14.53
C PHE A 665 -20.26 26.48 13.25
N LEU A 666 -21.22 25.55 13.20
CA LEU A 666 -21.81 25.11 11.93
C LEU A 666 -22.57 26.20 11.16
N PRO A 667 -23.57 26.92 11.73
CA PRO A 667 -24.44 27.81 10.95
C PRO A 667 -23.71 28.84 10.06
N PRO A 668 -22.70 29.58 10.55
CA PRO A 668 -21.95 30.53 9.71
C PRO A 668 -20.95 29.87 8.76
N ASN A 669 -20.50 28.64 9.06
CA ASN A 669 -19.49 27.93 8.26
C ASN A 669 -20.10 27.07 7.13
N LEU A 670 -21.40 26.76 7.17
CA LEU A 670 -22.09 26.06 6.08
C LEU A 670 -22.02 26.82 4.76
N SER A 671 -21.89 28.15 4.77
CA SER A 671 -21.74 28.98 3.57
C SER A 671 -20.30 29.18 3.09
N SER A 672 -19.33 28.39 3.57
CA SER A 672 -17.93 28.53 3.16
C SER A 672 -17.73 28.32 1.66
N GLN A 673 -17.13 29.31 0.98
CA GLN A 673 -16.92 29.27 -0.46
C GLN A 673 -15.68 28.45 -0.86
N SER A 674 -14.74 28.22 0.07
CA SER A 674 -13.52 27.45 -0.19
C SER A 674 -13.80 25.93 -0.21
N PRO A 675 -13.54 25.23 -1.34
CA PRO A 675 -13.69 23.78 -1.42
C PRO A 675 -12.83 23.03 -0.40
N GLY A 676 -11.59 23.46 -0.18
CA GLY A 676 -10.67 22.83 0.78
C GLY A 676 -11.18 22.89 2.21
N ILE A 677 -11.77 24.02 2.61
CA ILE A 677 -12.36 24.22 3.94
C ILE A 677 -13.62 23.38 4.12
N ARG A 678 -14.44 23.24 3.07
CA ARG A 678 -15.61 22.35 3.09
C ARG A 678 -15.19 20.90 3.33
N GLU A 679 -14.20 20.40 2.59
CA GLU A 679 -13.68 19.04 2.75
C GLU A 679 -13.05 18.80 4.13
N GLN A 680 -12.22 19.73 4.61
CA GLN A 680 -11.64 19.64 5.95
C GLN A 680 -12.71 19.65 7.04
N THR A 681 -13.76 20.47 6.91
CA THR A 681 -14.91 20.50 7.83
C THR A 681 -15.62 19.14 7.85
N VAL A 682 -15.94 18.58 6.68
CA VAL A 682 -16.60 17.27 6.56
C VAL A 682 -15.72 16.16 7.17
N SER A 683 -14.41 16.19 6.92
CA SER A 683 -13.44 15.24 7.49
C SER A 683 -13.38 15.31 9.03
N LEU A 684 -13.32 16.52 9.60
CA LEU A 684 -13.31 16.72 11.04
C LEU A 684 -14.65 16.32 11.69
N MET A 685 -15.78 16.69 11.07
CA MET A 685 -17.10 16.26 11.52
C MET A 685 -17.23 14.74 11.49
N LYS A 686 -16.69 14.06 10.47
CA LYS A 686 -16.66 12.60 10.41
C LYS A 686 -15.88 12.01 11.59
N LYS A 687 -14.72 12.57 11.97
CA LYS A 687 -13.95 12.12 13.16
C LYS A 687 -14.77 12.24 14.44
N LEU A 688 -15.46 13.36 14.65
CA LEU A 688 -16.34 13.58 15.79
C LEU A 688 -17.49 12.56 15.84
N LEU A 689 -18.19 12.36 14.71
CA LEU A 689 -19.32 11.43 14.63
C LEU A 689 -18.87 9.96 14.82
N CYS A 690 -17.71 9.58 14.28
CA CYS A 690 -17.10 8.28 14.58
C CYS A 690 -16.79 8.13 16.08
N ARG A 691 -16.30 9.19 16.75
CA ARG A 691 -16.06 9.19 18.19
C ARG A 691 -17.35 9.01 19.00
N VAL A 692 -18.45 9.67 18.60
CA VAL A 692 -19.78 9.46 19.20
C VAL A 692 -20.23 8.00 19.05
N ARG A 693 -20.09 7.42 17.86
CA ARG A 693 -20.45 6.02 17.58
C ARG A 693 -19.60 5.03 18.38
N ASP A 694 -18.27 5.16 18.34
CA ASP A 694 -17.34 4.23 18.95
C ASP A 694 -17.43 4.30 20.50
N SER A 695 -17.56 5.51 21.07
CA SER A 695 -17.82 5.66 22.52
C SER A 695 -19.18 5.10 22.92
N THR A 696 -20.22 5.23 22.11
CA THR A 696 -21.54 4.61 22.36
C THR A 696 -21.45 3.09 22.48
N GLN A 697 -20.73 2.44 21.56
CA GLN A 697 -20.55 0.97 21.60
C GLN A 697 -19.84 0.53 22.89
N LEU A 698 -18.86 1.31 23.36
CA LEU A 698 -18.18 1.05 24.62
C LEU A 698 -19.12 1.24 25.83
N LEU A 699 -19.86 2.35 25.87
CA LEU A 699 -20.81 2.68 26.94
C LEU A 699 -21.92 1.62 27.06
N GLN A 700 -22.44 1.12 25.94
CA GLN A 700 -23.46 0.06 25.94
C GLN A 700 -22.91 -1.28 26.46
N LYS A 701 -21.71 -1.67 26.03
CA LYS A 701 -21.05 -2.89 26.55
C LYS A 701 -20.78 -2.79 28.05
N ARG A 702 -20.32 -1.62 28.51
CA ARG A 702 -20.10 -1.35 29.94
C ARG A 702 -21.41 -1.37 30.73
N GLY A 703 -22.48 -0.75 30.21
CA GLY A 703 -23.78 -0.74 30.87
C GLY A 703 -24.38 -2.13 31.12
N ILE A 704 -24.04 -3.13 30.29
CA ILE A 704 -24.46 -4.53 30.47
C ILE A 704 -23.63 -5.22 31.57
N GLN A 705 -22.34 -4.91 31.67
CA GLN A 705 -21.38 -5.62 32.54
C GLN A 705 -21.19 -4.97 33.92
N GLU A 706 -21.38 -3.66 34.01
CA GLU A 706 -21.10 -2.86 35.21
C GLU A 706 -22.08 -3.18 36.33
N ARG A 707 -21.65 -3.13 37.59
CA ARG A 707 -22.53 -3.39 38.75
C ARG A 707 -22.87 -2.13 39.54
N ASP A 708 -22.09 -1.06 39.37
CA ASP A 708 -22.34 0.24 39.98
C ASP A 708 -23.50 0.97 39.29
N HIS A 709 -24.53 1.33 40.08
CA HIS A 709 -25.71 2.04 39.61
C HIS A 709 -25.41 3.50 39.25
N GLU A 710 -24.51 4.18 39.96
CA GLU A 710 -24.19 5.58 39.69
C GLU A 710 -23.45 5.74 38.34
N LEU A 711 -22.53 4.83 38.05
CA LEU A 711 -21.83 4.79 36.77
C LEU A 711 -22.77 4.46 35.61
N LYS A 712 -23.75 3.56 35.82
CA LYS A 712 -24.79 3.28 34.82
C LYS A 712 -25.67 4.48 34.53
N GLU A 713 -26.09 5.22 35.55
CA GLU A 713 -26.89 6.43 35.36
C GLU A 713 -26.11 7.50 34.60
N LYS A 714 -24.83 7.71 34.94
CA LYS A 714 -23.94 8.64 34.21
C LYS A 714 -23.80 8.23 32.74
N ASP A 715 -23.57 6.95 32.46
CA ASP A 715 -23.46 6.43 31.09
C ASP A 715 -24.77 6.59 30.30
N GLN A 716 -25.92 6.33 30.92
CA GLN A 716 -27.22 6.56 30.31
C GLN A 716 -27.48 8.04 30.03
N GLN A 717 -27.09 8.94 30.94
CA GLN A 717 -27.19 10.38 30.71
C GLN A 717 -26.35 10.84 29.51
N VAL A 718 -25.13 10.30 29.33
CA VAL A 718 -24.29 10.59 28.16
C VAL A 718 -24.95 10.10 26.88
N LEU A 719 -25.52 8.90 26.86
CA LEU A 719 -26.25 8.37 25.70
C LEU A 719 -27.47 9.23 25.33
N LEU A 720 -28.21 9.74 26.32
CA LEU A 720 -29.31 10.67 26.10
C LEU A 720 -28.82 12.00 25.50
N GLN A 721 -27.70 12.53 25.98
CA GLN A 721 -27.10 13.74 25.42
C GLN A 721 -26.66 13.54 23.97
N TYR A 722 -26.07 12.39 23.63
CA TYR A 722 -25.74 12.05 22.24
C TYR A 722 -26.97 11.98 21.34
N LYS A 723 -28.04 11.30 21.81
CA LYS A 723 -29.30 11.21 21.08
C LYS A 723 -29.87 12.59 20.78
N GLU A 724 -29.92 13.45 21.78
CA GLU A 724 -30.45 14.80 21.62
C GLU A 724 -29.56 15.68 20.72
N PHE A 725 -28.24 15.57 20.85
CA PHE A 725 -27.30 16.29 19.99
C PHE A 725 -27.44 15.89 18.52
N LEU A 726 -27.45 14.58 18.22
CA LEU A 726 -27.57 14.09 16.84
C LEU A 726 -28.93 14.45 16.23
N ARG A 727 -30.01 14.41 17.02
CA ARG A 727 -31.35 14.85 16.58
C ARG A 727 -31.38 16.32 16.21
N ARG A 728 -30.88 17.20 17.07
CA ARG A 728 -30.81 18.65 16.78
C ARG A 728 -29.93 18.95 15.59
N LEU A 729 -28.79 18.28 15.48
CA LEU A 729 -27.88 18.43 14.34
C LEU A 729 -28.59 18.04 13.04
N CYS A 730 -29.28 16.90 13.02
CA CYS A 730 -30.06 16.43 11.88
C CYS A 730 -31.13 17.46 11.46
N VAL A 731 -31.97 17.91 12.40
CA VAL A 731 -33.02 18.90 12.14
C VAL A 731 -32.42 20.21 11.60
N SER A 732 -31.37 20.73 12.25
CA SER A 732 -30.72 21.98 11.83
C SER A 732 -30.18 21.90 10.39
N LEU A 733 -29.63 20.75 9.99
CA LEU A 733 -29.12 20.55 8.63
C LEU A 733 -30.25 20.41 7.60
N LEU A 734 -31.36 19.76 7.96
CA LEU A 734 -32.54 19.61 7.09
C LEU A 734 -33.28 20.93 6.90
N GLU A 735 -33.39 21.76 7.94
CA GLU A 735 -34.00 23.09 7.88
C GLU A 735 -33.23 24.06 6.97
N VAL A 736 -31.94 23.81 6.74
CA VAL A 736 -31.13 24.59 5.79
C VAL A 736 -31.49 24.28 4.33
N LEU A 737 -32.09 23.12 4.02
CA LEU A 737 -32.33 22.67 2.62
C LEU A 737 -33.59 23.29 1.97
N LEU A 738 -33.94 24.53 2.31
CA LEU A 738 -35.08 25.22 1.73
C LEU A 738 -34.82 25.60 0.26
N PRO A 739 -35.85 25.67 -0.60
CA PRO A 739 -35.72 26.19 -1.96
C PRO A 739 -35.05 27.57 -1.99
N GLY A 740 -34.07 27.76 -2.89
CA GLY A 740 -33.31 29.01 -3.00
C GLY A 740 -32.05 29.08 -2.11
N THR A 741 -31.75 28.04 -1.34
CA THR A 741 -30.52 27.95 -0.54
C THR A 741 -29.27 27.96 -1.44
N SER A 742 -28.20 28.63 -0.99
CA SER A 742 -26.95 28.70 -1.76
C SER A 742 -26.31 27.32 -1.95
N PHE A 743 -25.60 27.13 -3.06
CA PHE A 743 -24.90 25.89 -3.38
C PHE A 743 -24.05 25.37 -2.22
N SER A 744 -23.25 26.25 -1.60
CA SER A 744 -22.36 25.85 -0.49
C SER A 744 -23.14 25.31 0.72
N LYS A 745 -24.21 25.98 1.13
CA LYS A 745 -25.06 25.54 2.26
C LYS A 745 -25.74 24.21 1.94
N CYS A 746 -26.33 24.09 0.75
CA CYS A 746 -26.98 22.87 0.29
C CYS A 746 -25.99 21.69 0.26
N LEU A 747 -24.83 21.87 -0.38
CA LEU A 747 -23.78 20.86 -0.48
C LEU A 747 -23.28 20.43 0.90
N MET A 748 -22.95 21.37 1.78
CA MET A 748 -22.46 21.07 3.12
C MET A 748 -23.50 20.33 3.96
N SER A 749 -24.76 20.77 3.95
CA SER A 749 -25.84 20.10 4.66
C SER A 749 -26.04 18.68 4.16
N LEU A 750 -26.06 18.45 2.84
CA LEU A 750 -26.21 17.11 2.26
C LEU A 750 -25.02 16.21 2.58
N LYS A 751 -23.78 16.71 2.52
CA LYS A 751 -22.58 15.93 2.92
C LYS A 751 -22.64 15.50 4.39
N LEU A 752 -23.01 16.40 5.29
CA LEU A 752 -23.11 16.11 6.72
C LEU A 752 -24.29 15.18 7.05
N LEU A 753 -25.45 15.35 6.38
CA LEU A 753 -26.60 14.45 6.51
C LEU A 753 -26.27 13.04 5.98
N GLY A 754 -25.53 12.94 4.87
CA GLY A 754 -25.03 11.68 4.35
C GLY A 754 -24.10 10.96 5.36
N LEU A 755 -23.23 11.69 6.06
CA LEU A 755 -22.43 11.11 7.14
C LEU A 755 -23.27 10.59 8.31
N LEU A 756 -24.33 11.32 8.70
CA LEU A 756 -25.26 10.88 9.74
C LEU A 756 -25.97 9.59 9.32
N GLY A 757 -26.47 9.53 8.09
CA GLY A 757 -27.11 8.34 7.54
C GLY A 757 -26.18 7.12 7.48
N GLN A 758 -24.92 7.33 7.08
CA GLN A 758 -23.91 6.26 7.03
C GLN A 758 -23.50 5.72 8.41
N LEU A 759 -23.45 6.58 9.44
CA LEU A 759 -22.93 6.20 10.76
C LEU A 759 -24.01 5.76 11.75
N PHE A 760 -25.23 6.31 11.65
CA PHE A 760 -26.30 6.11 12.63
C PHE A 760 -27.62 5.60 12.02
N THR A 761 -27.76 5.63 10.68
CA THR A 761 -28.99 5.26 9.94
C THR A 761 -30.22 6.12 10.26
N PHE A 762 -31.16 6.19 9.32
CA PHE A 762 -32.47 6.83 9.53
C PHE A 762 -33.60 5.79 9.64
N THR A 763 -33.27 4.53 9.89
CA THR A 763 -34.26 3.44 9.93
C THR A 763 -35.14 3.49 11.19
N SER A 764 -36.37 3.01 11.06
CA SER A 764 -37.38 2.97 12.13
C SER A 764 -37.29 1.72 13.04
N VAL A 765 -36.28 0.87 12.84
CA VAL A 765 -35.91 -0.24 13.76
C VAL A 765 -35.46 0.40 15.09
N PRO A 766 -35.53 -0.27 16.26
CA PRO A 766 -35.01 0.29 17.52
C PRO A 766 -33.48 0.52 17.46
N ASP A 767 -33.09 1.58 16.76
CA ASP A 767 -31.78 2.19 16.80
C ASP A 767 -31.73 3.12 18.02
N VAL A 768 -30.56 3.18 18.63
CA VAL A 768 -30.26 3.87 19.88
C VAL A 768 -30.64 5.36 19.80
N PHE A 769 -30.47 5.96 18.61
CA PHE A 769 -30.62 7.38 18.39
C PHE A 769 -31.94 7.75 17.70
N ALA A 770 -32.53 6.82 16.94
CA ALA A 770 -33.82 6.97 16.27
C ALA A 770 -33.91 8.31 15.50
N LEU A 771 -32.94 8.54 14.60
CA LEU A 771 -32.86 9.75 13.78
C LEU A 771 -34.01 9.84 12.77
N GLY A 772 -34.60 8.72 12.36
CA GLY A 772 -35.77 8.70 11.48
C GLY A 772 -36.98 9.45 12.06
N GLU A 773 -37.16 9.44 13.39
CA GLU A 773 -38.31 10.07 14.05
C GLU A 773 -38.35 11.61 13.91
N VAL A 774 -37.20 12.26 13.65
CA VAL A 774 -37.14 13.72 13.48
C VAL A 774 -37.30 14.17 12.02
N VAL A 775 -37.35 13.23 11.07
CA VAL A 775 -37.49 13.54 9.65
C VAL A 775 -38.98 13.70 9.32
N THR A 776 -39.39 14.91 8.96
CA THR A 776 -40.77 15.21 8.56
C THR A 776 -40.96 15.05 7.05
N PRO A 777 -42.20 14.89 6.55
CA PRO A 777 -42.48 14.91 5.13
C PRO A 777 -42.02 16.20 4.41
N ALA A 778 -42.06 17.34 5.12
CA ALA A 778 -41.55 18.60 4.62
C ALA A 778 -40.02 18.57 4.43
N HIS A 779 -39.28 17.97 5.37
CA HIS A 779 -37.83 17.77 5.23
C HIS A 779 -37.51 16.89 4.02
N ALA A 780 -38.20 15.76 3.85
CA ALA A 780 -37.99 14.88 2.70
C ALA A 780 -38.32 15.57 1.37
N GLN A 781 -39.37 16.41 1.35
CA GLN A 781 -39.73 17.20 0.17
C GLN A 781 -38.65 18.23 -0.19
N ASN A 782 -38.05 18.89 0.81
CA ASN A 782 -36.93 19.81 0.61
C ASN A 782 -35.69 19.11 0.01
N VAL A 783 -35.38 17.89 0.47
CA VAL A 783 -34.31 17.08 -0.12
C VAL A 783 -34.67 16.67 -1.57
N LEU A 784 -35.94 16.34 -1.85
CA LEU A 784 -36.41 16.05 -3.20
C LEU A 784 -36.23 17.25 -4.15
N TYR A 785 -36.50 18.48 -3.70
CA TYR A 785 -36.21 19.69 -4.50
C TYR A 785 -34.71 19.85 -4.81
N CYS A 786 -33.81 19.36 -3.94
CA CYS A 786 -32.37 19.41 -4.21
C CYS A 786 -31.96 18.55 -5.42
N VAL A 787 -32.73 17.51 -5.78
CA VAL A 787 -32.48 16.68 -6.98
C VAL A 787 -32.64 17.49 -8.29
N ALA A 788 -33.39 18.60 -8.24
CA ALA A 788 -33.54 19.54 -9.35
C ALA A 788 -32.39 20.58 -9.45
N SER A 789 -31.36 20.50 -8.58
CA SER A 789 -30.20 21.42 -8.60
C SER A 789 -29.44 21.37 -9.93
N ASN A 790 -28.84 22.47 -10.39
CA ASN A 790 -27.98 22.43 -11.58
C ASN A 790 -26.63 21.72 -11.34
N PHE A 791 -26.28 21.45 -10.08
CA PHE A 791 -25.00 20.84 -9.70
C PHE A 791 -25.14 19.34 -9.50
N LEU A 792 -24.40 18.55 -10.29
CA LEU A 792 -24.46 17.08 -10.25
C LEU A 792 -24.19 16.49 -8.87
N GLU A 793 -23.18 17.00 -8.14
CA GLU A 793 -22.81 16.53 -6.81
C GLU A 793 -23.98 16.67 -5.81
N VAL A 794 -24.77 17.74 -5.92
CA VAL A 794 -25.97 17.96 -5.09
C VAL A 794 -27.06 16.95 -5.43
N LYS A 795 -27.28 16.66 -6.73
CA LYS A 795 -28.25 15.63 -7.15
C LYS A 795 -27.91 14.27 -6.57
N GLN A 796 -26.66 13.86 -6.73
CA GLN A 796 -26.17 12.57 -6.25
C GLN A 796 -26.35 12.43 -4.74
N LEU A 797 -25.89 13.43 -3.97
CA LEU A 797 -26.03 13.41 -2.52
C LEU A 797 -27.50 13.43 -2.06
N ALA A 798 -28.36 14.21 -2.72
CA ALA A 798 -29.78 14.28 -2.41
C ALA A 798 -30.49 12.94 -2.70
N THR A 799 -30.23 12.32 -3.84
CA THR A 799 -30.80 11.01 -4.21
C THR A 799 -30.35 9.91 -3.26
N THR A 800 -29.05 9.85 -2.93
CA THR A 800 -28.53 8.90 -1.94
C THR A 800 -29.16 9.12 -0.57
N LEU A 801 -29.33 10.38 -0.14
CA LEU A 801 -29.99 10.68 1.14
C LEU A 801 -31.46 10.25 1.14
N LEU A 802 -32.22 10.53 0.07
CA LEU A 802 -33.64 10.14 -0.04
C LEU A 802 -33.85 8.62 0.10
N GLN A 803 -32.92 7.80 -0.42
CA GLN A 803 -32.97 6.34 -0.26
C GLN A 803 -32.75 5.90 1.19
N GLN A 804 -32.11 6.72 2.02
CA GLN A 804 -31.86 6.44 3.43
C GLN A 804 -32.97 6.95 4.35
N LEU A 805 -33.68 8.02 3.97
CA LEU A 805 -34.73 8.63 4.80
C LEU A 805 -35.92 7.68 5.05
N PRO A 806 -36.70 7.89 6.13
CA PRO A 806 -37.85 7.05 6.44
C PRO A 806 -38.88 7.02 5.29
N PRO A 807 -39.34 5.84 4.84
CA PRO A 807 -40.32 5.73 3.75
C PRO A 807 -41.61 6.51 4.00
N SER A 808 -42.04 6.61 5.26
CA SER A 808 -43.21 7.41 5.67
C SER A 808 -43.03 8.91 5.45
N ALA A 809 -41.80 9.44 5.57
CA ALA A 809 -41.51 10.85 5.32
C ALA A 809 -41.37 11.14 3.82
N VAL A 810 -40.66 10.27 3.08
CA VAL A 810 -40.51 10.42 1.62
C VAL A 810 -41.85 10.23 0.90
N GLY A 811 -42.72 9.36 1.40
CA GLY A 811 -44.10 9.23 0.94
C GLY A 811 -44.28 8.65 -0.46
N LEU A 812 -43.27 7.95 -1.01
CA LEU A 812 -43.38 7.28 -2.32
C LEU A 812 -44.29 6.06 -2.31
N GLN A 813 -44.71 5.59 -1.13
CA GLN A 813 -45.74 4.56 -0.97
C GLN A 813 -47.16 5.10 -1.26
N VAL A 814 -47.32 6.42 -1.35
CA VAL A 814 -48.60 7.03 -1.74
C VAL A 814 -48.71 7.02 -3.27
N PRO A 815 -49.69 6.33 -3.88
CA PRO A 815 -49.78 6.17 -5.33
C PRO A 815 -49.78 7.50 -6.09
N GLU A 816 -50.52 8.50 -5.61
CA GLU A 816 -50.59 9.84 -6.22
C GLU A 816 -49.22 10.53 -6.25
N ARG A 817 -48.47 10.46 -5.14
CA ARG A 817 -47.14 11.06 -5.05
C ARG A 817 -46.15 10.33 -5.96
N MET A 818 -46.17 9.01 -5.95
CA MET A 818 -45.34 8.19 -6.83
C MET A 818 -45.61 8.50 -8.31
N GLN A 819 -46.88 8.60 -8.69
CA GLN A 819 -47.30 8.97 -10.04
C GLN A 819 -46.82 10.38 -10.40
N SER A 820 -46.92 11.36 -9.48
CA SER A 820 -46.43 12.72 -9.73
C SER A 820 -44.91 12.77 -9.96
N VAL A 821 -44.13 11.99 -9.20
CA VAL A 821 -42.67 11.91 -9.33
C VAL A 821 -42.29 11.18 -10.62
N LEU A 822 -42.99 10.09 -10.95
CA LEU A 822 -42.80 9.37 -12.21
C LEU A 822 -43.10 10.28 -13.40
N GLN A 823 -44.24 10.97 -13.40
CA GLN A 823 -44.61 11.90 -14.47
C GLN A 823 -43.58 13.02 -14.63
N ALA A 824 -43.13 13.63 -13.52
CA ALA A 824 -42.07 14.63 -13.56
C ALA A 824 -40.76 14.08 -14.14
N ALA A 825 -40.39 12.84 -13.82
CA ALA A 825 -39.21 12.20 -14.41
C ALA A 825 -39.38 11.96 -15.92
N LEU A 826 -40.56 11.54 -16.37
CA LEU A 826 -40.85 11.35 -17.79
C LEU A 826 -40.82 12.70 -18.54
N ASP A 827 -41.41 13.76 -17.99
CA ASP A 827 -41.42 15.11 -18.59
C ASP A 827 -40.01 15.72 -18.66
N LEU A 828 -39.21 15.56 -17.60
CA LEU A 828 -37.82 16.04 -17.57
C LEU A 828 -36.93 15.25 -18.55
N SER A 829 -37.26 13.99 -18.83
CA SER A 829 -36.51 13.16 -19.78
C SER A 829 -36.65 13.62 -21.24
N THR A 830 -37.68 14.42 -21.56
CA THR A 830 -37.90 15.04 -22.87
C THR A 830 -37.57 16.54 -22.86
N SER A 831 -36.93 17.05 -21.81
CA SER A 831 -36.52 18.46 -21.75
C SER A 831 -35.38 18.77 -22.73
N THR A 832 -35.42 19.95 -23.32
CA THR A 832 -34.34 20.50 -24.15
C THR A 832 -33.11 20.92 -23.33
N LYS A 833 -33.24 20.98 -22.00
CA LYS A 833 -32.16 21.27 -21.06
C LYS A 833 -31.48 19.97 -20.62
N PRO A 834 -30.19 19.79 -20.91
CA PRO A 834 -29.58 18.49 -20.64
C PRO A 834 -29.43 18.10 -19.17
N PHE A 835 -29.40 19.08 -18.26
CA PHE A 835 -29.37 18.81 -16.83
C PHE A 835 -30.71 18.25 -16.32
N ASP A 836 -31.82 18.53 -16.99
CA ASP A 836 -33.14 17.98 -16.62
C ASP A 836 -33.19 16.46 -16.87
N SER A 837 -32.59 15.97 -17.97
CA SER A 837 -32.45 14.53 -18.22
C SER A 837 -31.64 13.82 -17.14
N VAL A 838 -30.65 14.51 -16.56
CA VAL A 838 -29.91 14.00 -15.40
C VAL A 838 -30.79 13.92 -14.16
N THR A 839 -31.64 14.94 -13.91
CA THR A 839 -32.62 14.89 -12.82
C THR A 839 -33.62 13.77 -13.03
N ALA A 840 -34.15 13.60 -14.25
CA ALA A 840 -35.05 12.51 -14.62
C ALA A 840 -34.46 11.13 -14.25
N ALA A 841 -33.21 10.88 -14.63
CA ALA A 841 -32.53 9.64 -14.29
C ALA A 841 -32.46 9.41 -12.77
N HIS A 842 -32.11 10.42 -11.98
CA HIS A 842 -32.04 10.29 -10.52
C HIS A 842 -33.42 10.02 -9.88
N LEU A 843 -34.49 10.61 -10.42
CA LEU A 843 -35.86 10.34 -9.98
C LEU A 843 -36.30 8.91 -10.35
N LEU A 844 -35.97 8.44 -11.56
CA LEU A 844 -36.24 7.06 -11.97
C LEU A 844 -35.51 6.05 -11.08
N CYS A 845 -34.21 6.27 -10.81
CA CYS A 845 -33.42 5.41 -9.93
C CYS A 845 -33.96 5.36 -8.49
N LEU A 846 -34.55 6.46 -7.99
CA LEU A 846 -35.24 6.49 -6.71
C LEU A 846 -36.50 5.61 -6.72
N LEU A 847 -37.26 5.64 -7.82
CA LEU A 847 -38.50 4.87 -7.97
C LEU A 847 -38.26 3.36 -8.13
N LEU A 848 -37.12 2.93 -8.67
CA LEU A 848 -36.79 1.51 -8.89
C LEU A 848 -36.92 0.62 -7.64
N HIS A 849 -36.81 1.21 -6.45
CA HIS A 849 -36.89 0.49 -5.17
C HIS A 849 -38.33 0.36 -4.64
N GLN A 850 -39.34 0.91 -5.34
CA GLN A 850 -40.73 0.89 -4.89
C GLN A 850 -41.49 -0.31 -5.45
N PRO A 851 -42.23 -1.07 -4.62
CA PRO A 851 -42.93 -2.29 -5.05
C PRO A 851 -44.11 -2.02 -6.01
N GLU A 852 -44.74 -0.85 -5.88
CA GLU A 852 -45.94 -0.47 -6.64
C GLU A 852 -45.63 0.31 -7.94
N LEU A 853 -44.34 0.45 -8.30
CA LEU A 853 -43.93 1.20 -9.49
C LEU A 853 -44.60 0.69 -10.78
N HIS A 854 -44.77 -0.62 -10.91
CA HIS A 854 -45.44 -1.25 -12.06
C HIS A 854 -46.86 -0.72 -12.30
N GLN A 855 -47.62 -0.40 -11.24
CA GLN A 855 -48.97 0.14 -11.36
C GLN A 855 -48.94 1.58 -11.88
N ALA A 856 -48.02 2.40 -11.35
CA ALA A 856 -47.83 3.77 -11.80
C ALA A 856 -47.39 3.82 -13.27
N LEU A 857 -46.51 2.91 -13.71
CA LEU A 857 -46.10 2.77 -15.11
C LEU A 857 -47.27 2.37 -16.02
N LEU A 858 -48.12 1.42 -15.62
CA LEU A 858 -49.30 1.02 -16.39
C LEU A 858 -50.28 2.18 -16.58
N LEU A 859 -50.53 2.98 -15.54
CA LEU A 859 -51.39 4.17 -15.64
C LEU A 859 -50.80 5.21 -16.60
N CYS A 860 -49.48 5.43 -16.55
CA CYS A 860 -48.79 6.32 -17.49
C CYS A 860 -48.85 5.80 -18.92
N ALA A 861 -48.70 4.48 -19.13
CA ALA A 861 -48.76 3.85 -20.43
C ALA A 861 -50.16 3.96 -21.05
N GLN A 862 -51.21 3.78 -20.26
CA GLN A 862 -52.60 3.98 -20.68
C GLN A 862 -52.86 5.42 -21.12
N ASN A 863 -52.36 6.40 -20.36
CA ASN A 863 -52.48 7.82 -20.71
C ASN A 863 -51.74 8.17 -22.01
N GLN A 864 -50.59 7.53 -22.28
CA GLN A 864 -49.77 7.74 -23.47
C GLN A 864 -50.13 6.82 -24.65
N ARG A 865 -51.16 5.95 -24.50
CA ARG A 865 -51.58 4.94 -25.48
C ARG A 865 -50.45 4.00 -25.93
N LEU A 866 -49.58 3.63 -25.00
CA LEU A 866 -48.47 2.68 -25.22
C LEU A 866 -48.92 1.26 -24.86
N ASP A 867 -48.63 0.28 -25.73
CA ASP A 867 -48.88 -1.14 -25.45
C ASP A 867 -47.73 -1.72 -24.60
N LEU A 868 -47.85 -1.59 -23.28
CA LEU A 868 -46.85 -2.05 -22.32
C LEU A 868 -47.34 -3.30 -21.57
N GLN A 869 -46.68 -4.43 -21.81
CA GLN A 869 -46.94 -5.69 -21.12
C GLN A 869 -46.05 -5.79 -19.87
N ILE A 870 -46.64 -5.59 -18.68
CA ILE A 870 -45.94 -5.72 -17.40
C ILE A 870 -46.43 -6.98 -16.66
N SER A 871 -45.51 -7.69 -16.01
CA SER A 871 -45.86 -8.79 -15.10
C SER A 871 -45.82 -8.29 -13.65
N SER A 872 -46.87 -8.56 -12.87
CA SER A 872 -46.87 -8.21 -11.44
C SER A 872 -45.73 -8.94 -10.72
N PRO A 873 -44.92 -8.25 -9.89
CA PRO A 873 -43.88 -8.91 -9.12
C PRO A 873 -44.50 -9.93 -8.14
N PRO A 874 -43.82 -11.06 -7.86
CA PRO A 874 -44.32 -12.04 -6.90
C PRO A 874 -44.40 -11.42 -5.49
N ALA A 875 -45.42 -11.81 -4.71
CA ALA A 875 -45.71 -11.22 -3.40
C ALA A 875 -44.57 -11.34 -2.36
N GLN A 876 -43.55 -12.17 -2.62
CA GLN A 876 -42.35 -12.37 -1.79
C GLN A 876 -41.06 -12.23 -2.62
N ALA A 877 -41.01 -11.29 -3.56
CA ALA A 877 -39.79 -11.01 -4.33
C ALA A 877 -38.64 -10.54 -3.40
N SER A 878 -37.42 -11.01 -3.64
CA SER A 878 -36.23 -10.40 -3.03
C SER A 878 -36.06 -8.97 -3.54
N GLU A 879 -35.37 -8.11 -2.77
CA GLU A 879 -35.06 -6.74 -3.21
C GLU A 879 -34.30 -6.72 -4.56
N SER A 880 -33.41 -7.70 -4.77
CA SER A 880 -32.67 -7.85 -6.03
C SER A 880 -33.57 -8.19 -7.22
N LEU A 881 -34.55 -9.09 -7.03
CA LEU A 881 -35.50 -9.47 -8.08
C LEU A 881 -36.49 -8.34 -8.35
N LEU A 882 -36.93 -7.63 -7.31
CA LEU A 882 -37.78 -6.45 -7.45
C LEU A 882 -37.07 -5.37 -8.26
N LEU A 883 -35.79 -5.09 -7.95
CA LEU A 883 -34.98 -4.14 -8.70
C LEU A 883 -34.78 -4.58 -10.15
N GLU A 884 -34.55 -5.86 -10.42
CA GLU A 884 -34.46 -6.42 -11.78
C GLU A 884 -35.76 -6.18 -12.58
N LEU A 885 -36.91 -6.55 -12.01
CA LEU A 885 -38.21 -6.41 -12.65
C LEU A 885 -38.59 -4.94 -12.89
N ASN A 886 -38.45 -4.09 -11.87
CA ASN A 886 -38.71 -2.65 -12.00
C ASN A 886 -37.81 -2.01 -13.04
N THR A 887 -36.54 -2.43 -13.11
CA THR A 887 -35.62 -1.93 -14.13
C THR A 887 -36.02 -2.36 -15.53
N LEU A 888 -36.39 -3.64 -15.72
CA LEU A 888 -36.93 -4.13 -17.00
C LEU A 888 -38.13 -3.31 -17.45
N ASP A 889 -39.09 -3.07 -16.56
CA ASP A 889 -40.33 -2.35 -16.87
C ASP A 889 -40.08 -0.88 -17.22
N VAL A 890 -39.21 -0.20 -16.45
CA VAL A 890 -38.82 1.19 -16.75
C VAL A 890 -38.07 1.28 -18.07
N VAL A 891 -37.08 0.42 -18.32
CA VAL A 891 -36.32 0.44 -19.58
C VAL A 891 -37.25 0.11 -20.76
N ARG A 892 -38.19 -0.83 -20.62
CA ARG A 892 -39.18 -1.15 -21.65
C ARG A 892 -40.09 0.05 -21.94
N PHE A 893 -40.58 0.72 -20.90
CA PHE A 893 -41.39 1.94 -21.07
C PHE A 893 -40.63 3.02 -21.83
N LEU A 894 -39.40 3.32 -21.38
CA LEU A 894 -38.55 4.35 -22.01
C LEU A 894 -38.19 3.98 -23.45
N LEU A 895 -37.95 2.70 -23.75
CA LEU A 895 -37.67 2.21 -25.09
C LEU A 895 -38.86 2.41 -26.03
N LEU A 896 -40.08 2.09 -25.60
CA LEU A 896 -41.29 2.34 -26.41
C LEU A 896 -41.49 3.83 -26.71
N CYS A 897 -41.25 4.69 -25.71
CA CYS A 897 -41.25 6.14 -25.92
C CYS A 897 -40.20 6.55 -26.96
N LEU A 898 -38.96 6.09 -26.77
CA LEU A 898 -37.82 6.43 -27.62
C LEU A 898 -37.99 5.92 -29.07
N GLN A 899 -38.65 4.77 -29.28
CA GLN A 899 -39.03 4.26 -30.60
C GLN A 899 -40.04 5.17 -31.32
N SER A 900 -41.02 5.69 -30.59
CA SER A 900 -42.01 6.65 -31.10
C SER A 900 -41.34 7.99 -31.43
N GLU A 901 -40.53 8.51 -30.49
CA GLU A 901 -39.79 9.76 -30.62
C GLU A 901 -38.77 9.70 -31.78
N ALA A 902 -38.07 8.58 -31.96
CA ALA A 902 -37.15 8.37 -33.09
C ALA A 902 -37.90 8.37 -34.44
N SER A 903 -39.07 7.73 -34.52
CA SER A 903 -39.93 7.77 -35.72
C SER A 903 -40.42 9.19 -36.05
N GLN A 904 -40.69 10.00 -35.03
CA GLN A 904 -41.04 11.41 -35.22
C GLN A 904 -39.82 12.23 -35.67
N ALA A 905 -38.63 11.98 -35.10
CA ALA A 905 -37.39 12.64 -35.49
C ALA A 905 -36.96 12.30 -36.93
N GLU A 906 -37.27 11.09 -37.43
CA GLU A 906 -37.13 10.71 -38.85
C GLU A 906 -38.01 11.59 -39.75
N SER A 907 -39.16 12.05 -39.27
CA SER A 907 -40.07 12.92 -40.01
C SER A 907 -39.67 14.41 -39.97
N SER A 908 -39.29 14.91 -38.79
CA SER A 908 -38.74 16.26 -38.58
C SER A 908 -37.80 16.30 -37.38
N LEU A 909 -36.51 16.48 -37.66
CA LEU A 909 -35.49 16.65 -36.64
C LEU A 909 -35.64 17.97 -35.86
N LEU A 910 -36.25 19.00 -36.48
CA LEU A 910 -36.49 20.29 -35.84
C LEU A 910 -37.54 20.18 -34.74
N GLU A 911 -38.64 19.48 -35.02
CA GLU A 911 -39.69 19.21 -34.04
C GLU A 911 -39.14 18.37 -32.88
N ALA A 912 -38.32 17.35 -33.20
CA ALA A 912 -37.63 16.56 -32.19
C ALA A 912 -36.70 17.39 -31.31
N ALA A 913 -35.89 18.29 -31.89
CA ALA A 913 -35.01 19.17 -31.14
C ALA A 913 -35.77 20.17 -30.23
N ALA A 914 -37.02 20.50 -30.57
CA ALA A 914 -37.85 21.42 -29.80
C ALA A 914 -38.61 20.77 -28.65
N SER A 915 -39.12 19.56 -28.87
CA SER A 915 -40.18 18.99 -28.03
C SER A 915 -39.82 17.63 -27.42
N PHE A 916 -38.95 16.85 -28.07
CA PHE A 916 -38.58 15.49 -27.63
C PHE A 916 -37.16 15.12 -28.08
N PRO A 917 -36.12 15.78 -27.54
CA PRO A 917 -34.75 15.49 -27.90
C PRO A 917 -34.38 14.07 -27.46
N LEU A 918 -33.87 13.27 -28.40
CA LEU A 918 -33.69 11.83 -28.21
C LEU A 918 -32.66 11.47 -27.13
N TYR A 919 -31.76 12.39 -26.77
CA TYR A 919 -30.68 12.12 -25.82
C TYR A 919 -31.18 11.87 -24.39
N GLY A 920 -32.31 12.46 -23.99
CA GLY A 920 -32.73 12.43 -22.58
C GLY A 920 -33.26 11.06 -22.14
N ARG A 921 -34.08 10.41 -22.97
CA ARG A 921 -34.52 9.01 -22.78
C ARG A 921 -33.35 8.04 -22.82
N ALA A 922 -32.44 8.19 -23.79
CA ALA A 922 -31.25 7.35 -23.91
C ALA A 922 -30.37 7.44 -22.65
N TYR A 923 -30.12 8.66 -22.16
CA TYR A 923 -29.41 8.89 -20.90
C TYR A 923 -30.08 8.20 -19.71
N CYS A 924 -31.40 8.33 -19.57
CA CYS A 924 -32.16 7.69 -18.49
C CYS A 924 -32.06 6.16 -18.55
N ILE A 925 -32.15 5.56 -19.75
CA ILE A 925 -31.98 4.12 -19.93
C ILE A 925 -30.58 3.68 -19.46
N THR A 926 -29.52 4.36 -19.90
CA THR A 926 -28.15 4.05 -19.47
C THR A 926 -27.98 4.18 -17.96
N ALA A 927 -28.52 5.24 -17.35
CA ALA A 927 -28.40 5.48 -15.91
C ALA A 927 -29.12 4.41 -15.08
N VAL A 928 -30.34 4.02 -15.48
CA VAL A 928 -31.12 2.97 -14.81
C VAL A 928 -30.40 1.62 -14.93
N LEU A 929 -29.84 1.28 -16.10
CA LEU A 929 -29.09 0.03 -16.31
C LEU A 929 -27.83 -0.08 -15.42
N GLN A 930 -27.18 1.04 -15.09
CA GLN A 930 -25.99 1.06 -14.22
C GLN A 930 -26.26 0.58 -12.79
N HIS A 931 -27.53 0.52 -12.35
CA HIS A 931 -27.89 0.03 -11.01
C HIS A 931 -28.06 -1.50 -10.93
N LEU A 932 -27.94 -2.22 -12.04
CA LEU A 932 -28.09 -3.67 -12.07
C LEU A 932 -26.75 -4.41 -11.96
N ASP A 933 -26.74 -5.49 -11.16
CA ASP A 933 -25.66 -6.48 -11.19
C ASP A 933 -25.91 -7.50 -12.31
N SER A 934 -25.23 -7.31 -13.44
CA SER A 934 -25.40 -8.09 -14.65
C SER A 934 -25.04 -9.58 -14.53
N LEU A 935 -24.34 -9.99 -13.46
CA LEU A 935 -23.98 -11.38 -13.20
C LEU A 935 -25.08 -12.16 -12.47
N SER A 936 -26.08 -11.47 -11.91
CA SER A 936 -27.10 -12.04 -11.01
C SER A 936 -28.52 -12.08 -11.62
N LEU A 937 -28.66 -11.72 -12.90
CA LEU A 937 -29.96 -11.54 -13.56
C LEU A 937 -30.69 -12.88 -13.83
N SER A 938 -31.97 -12.92 -13.51
CA SER A 938 -32.83 -14.11 -13.62
C SER A 938 -33.71 -14.13 -14.88
N GLN A 939 -34.03 -12.97 -15.46
CA GLN A 939 -34.99 -12.82 -16.56
C GLN A 939 -34.32 -12.80 -17.94
N THR A 940 -33.47 -13.78 -18.22
CA THR A 940 -32.55 -13.80 -19.38
C THR A 940 -33.24 -13.57 -20.73
N GLU A 941 -34.39 -14.21 -20.99
CA GLU A 941 -35.09 -14.09 -22.28
C GLU A 941 -35.62 -12.68 -22.52
N ARG A 942 -36.26 -12.08 -21.50
CA ARG A 942 -36.78 -10.71 -21.56
C ARG A 942 -35.64 -9.71 -21.80
N TRP A 943 -34.52 -9.92 -21.11
CA TRP A 943 -33.32 -9.12 -21.30
C TRP A 943 -32.75 -9.23 -22.72
N ARG A 944 -32.64 -10.42 -23.30
CA ARG A 944 -32.16 -10.59 -24.69
C ARG A 944 -33.03 -9.86 -25.72
N CYS A 945 -34.35 -9.98 -25.59
CA CYS A 945 -35.28 -9.25 -26.45
C CYS A 945 -35.10 -7.73 -26.30
N LEU A 946 -35.06 -7.26 -25.05
CA LEU A 946 -34.92 -5.84 -24.75
C LEU A 946 -33.59 -5.25 -25.25
N VAL A 947 -32.47 -5.96 -25.04
CA VAL A 947 -31.13 -5.55 -25.50
C VAL A 947 -31.07 -5.48 -27.02
N SER A 948 -31.66 -6.45 -27.71
CA SER A 948 -31.72 -6.45 -29.18
C SER A 948 -32.48 -5.24 -29.73
N GLU A 949 -33.62 -4.91 -29.12
CA GLU A 949 -34.39 -3.73 -29.49
C GLU A 949 -33.67 -2.41 -29.13
N LEU A 950 -32.98 -2.35 -27.99
CA LEU A 950 -32.18 -1.20 -27.59
C LEU A 950 -31.06 -0.89 -28.59
N ILE A 951 -30.32 -1.93 -29.03
CA ILE A 951 -29.27 -1.80 -30.05
C ILE A 951 -29.88 -1.30 -31.37
N ALA A 952 -31.02 -1.87 -31.80
CA ALA A 952 -31.69 -1.46 -33.03
C ALA A 952 -32.13 0.02 -33.00
N VAL A 953 -32.70 0.47 -31.87
CA VAL A 953 -33.10 1.87 -31.69
C VAL A 953 -31.90 2.81 -31.64
N CYS A 954 -30.80 2.39 -31.00
CA CYS A 954 -29.54 3.14 -31.01
C CYS A 954 -29.04 3.42 -32.44
N TYR A 955 -29.07 2.42 -33.33
CA TYR A 955 -28.70 2.61 -34.72
C TYR A 955 -29.64 3.55 -35.47
N ARG A 956 -30.96 3.44 -35.25
CA ARG A 956 -31.94 4.38 -35.83
C ARG A 956 -31.69 5.82 -35.37
N MET A 957 -31.51 6.03 -34.07
CA MET A 957 -31.21 7.35 -33.51
C MET A 957 -29.93 7.94 -34.10
N SER A 958 -28.86 7.14 -34.19
CA SER A 958 -27.62 7.56 -34.84
C SER A 958 -27.86 7.99 -36.28
N ASN A 959 -28.61 7.21 -37.07
CA ASN A 959 -28.89 7.53 -38.47
C ASN A 959 -29.68 8.84 -38.64
N VAL A 960 -30.59 9.14 -37.72
CA VAL A 960 -31.36 10.39 -37.75
C VAL A 960 -30.47 11.61 -37.50
N VAL A 961 -29.50 11.50 -36.58
CA VAL A 961 -28.67 12.64 -36.16
C VAL A 961 -27.32 12.75 -36.88
N SER A 962 -26.89 11.68 -37.56
CA SER A 962 -25.63 11.61 -38.30
C SER A 962 -25.44 12.73 -39.33
N PRO A 963 -26.46 13.18 -40.11
CA PRO A 963 -26.25 14.21 -41.14
C PRO A 963 -25.70 15.51 -40.55
N VAL A 964 -26.10 15.87 -39.33
CA VAL A 964 -25.67 17.11 -38.67
C VAL A 964 -24.25 16.99 -38.11
N VAL A 965 -23.92 15.89 -37.43
CA VAL A 965 -22.61 15.72 -36.75
C VAL A 965 -21.49 15.29 -37.69
N GLN A 966 -21.82 14.74 -38.88
CA GLN A 966 -20.87 14.35 -39.93
C GLN A 966 -20.67 15.43 -40.99
N SER A 967 -21.44 16.52 -40.94
CA SER A 967 -21.30 17.67 -41.82
C SER A 967 -19.90 18.31 -41.75
N SER A 968 -19.36 18.83 -42.87
CA SER A 968 -18.09 19.57 -42.86
C SER A 968 -18.13 20.87 -42.06
N SER A 969 -19.33 21.38 -41.77
CA SER A 969 -19.51 22.44 -40.78
C SER A 969 -20.76 22.21 -39.91
N PRO A 970 -20.62 21.42 -38.83
CA PRO A 970 -21.71 21.12 -37.90
C PRO A 970 -22.23 22.38 -37.19
N GLU A 971 -21.39 23.42 -37.05
CA GLU A 971 -21.68 24.66 -36.32
C GLU A 971 -22.30 25.78 -37.19
N GLY A 972 -22.51 25.54 -38.50
CA GLY A 972 -23.30 26.42 -39.36
C GLY A 972 -22.52 27.33 -40.33
N LEU A 973 -21.24 27.07 -40.62
CA LEU A 973 -20.58 27.69 -41.78
C LEU A 973 -20.92 26.87 -43.02
N ILE A 974 -21.90 27.33 -43.82
CA ILE A 974 -22.44 26.66 -45.02
C ILE A 974 -21.41 25.70 -45.69
N PRO A 975 -21.59 24.38 -45.58
CA PRO A 975 -20.67 23.41 -46.17
C PRO A 975 -20.90 23.25 -47.67
N MET A 976 -19.81 23.34 -48.44
CA MET A 976 -19.73 23.08 -49.90
C MET A 976 -19.45 21.59 -50.19
N ASP A 977 -20.12 20.66 -49.51
CA ASP A 977 -19.85 19.23 -49.72
C ASP A 977 -20.69 18.69 -50.90
N THR A 978 -20.00 18.20 -51.93
CA THR A 978 -20.53 17.77 -53.24
C THR A 978 -20.99 16.31 -53.32
N ASP A 979 -21.01 15.56 -52.22
CA ASP A 979 -21.31 14.12 -52.28
C ASP A 979 -22.72 13.75 -51.77
N SER A 980 -23.22 12.63 -52.32
CA SER A 980 -24.60 12.19 -52.47
C SER A 980 -25.34 11.79 -51.17
N GLU A 981 -26.67 11.87 -51.23
CA GLU A 981 -27.70 11.49 -50.23
C GLU A 981 -27.73 12.29 -48.91
N THR A 982 -26.63 12.39 -48.17
CA THR A 982 -26.58 13.12 -46.88
C THR A 982 -26.79 14.64 -47.05
N SER A 983 -26.34 15.20 -48.17
CA SER A 983 -26.54 16.60 -48.54
C SER A 983 -28.02 16.94 -48.79
N GLY A 984 -28.87 15.99 -49.18
CA GLY A 984 -30.31 16.19 -49.39
C GLY A 984 -31.08 16.39 -48.08
N SER A 985 -30.85 15.51 -47.10
CA SER A 985 -31.45 15.60 -45.77
C SER A 985 -30.98 16.85 -45.02
N LEU A 986 -29.69 17.19 -45.10
CA LEU A 986 -29.13 18.40 -44.49
C LEU A 986 -29.73 19.68 -45.12
N LYS A 987 -29.90 19.72 -46.44
CA LYS A 987 -30.57 20.83 -47.14
C LYS A 987 -32.03 20.99 -46.74
N LYS A 988 -32.76 19.89 -46.54
CA LYS A 988 -34.15 19.91 -46.03
C LYS A 988 -34.21 20.51 -44.61
N ILE A 989 -33.31 20.09 -43.72
CA ILE A 989 -33.22 20.63 -42.35
C ILE A 989 -32.87 22.13 -42.37
N LEU A 990 -31.91 22.55 -43.20
CA LEU A 990 -31.51 23.95 -43.33
C LEU A 990 -32.59 24.84 -43.95
N GLN A 991 -33.42 24.31 -44.87
CA GLN A 991 -34.54 25.04 -45.48
C GLN A 991 -35.72 25.23 -44.51
N GLU A 992 -35.91 24.31 -43.57
CA GLU A 992 -36.95 24.40 -42.54
C GLU A 992 -36.56 25.37 -41.40
N ILE A 993 -35.27 25.68 -41.20
CA ILE A 993 -34.79 26.71 -40.28
C ILE A 993 -35.00 28.10 -40.93
N GLN A 994 -36.11 28.78 -40.63
CA GLN A 994 -36.29 30.18 -41.07
C GLN A 994 -35.39 31.13 -40.25
N PRO A 995 -34.48 31.89 -40.86
CA PRO A 995 -33.74 32.93 -40.16
C PRO A 995 -34.63 34.17 -40.00
N ARG A 996 -34.86 34.60 -38.76
CA ARG A 996 -35.15 36.02 -38.47
C ARG A 996 -33.96 36.59 -37.70
N ASP A 997 -33.24 37.47 -38.38
CA ASP A 997 -32.41 38.50 -37.75
C ASP A 997 -33.32 39.32 -36.82
N THR A 998 -33.28 39.07 -35.52
CA THR A 998 -33.63 40.05 -34.49
C THR A 998 -33.09 39.54 -33.16
N ASN A 999 -32.05 40.23 -32.69
CA ASN A 999 -31.41 40.09 -31.37
C ASN A 999 -32.35 40.48 -30.21
N GLU A 1000 -33.58 39.95 -30.15
CA GLU A 1000 -34.54 40.25 -29.06
C GLU A 1000 -34.55 39.21 -27.94
N PHE A 1001 -33.84 38.09 -28.10
CA PHE A 1001 -33.82 37.00 -27.10
C PHE A 1001 -33.13 37.42 -25.79
N PHE A 1002 -32.24 38.42 -25.82
CA PHE A 1002 -31.56 38.94 -24.64
C PHE A 1002 -32.25 40.15 -24.00
N THR A 1003 -33.30 40.73 -24.61
CA THR A 1003 -33.93 41.99 -24.15
C THR A 1003 -35.29 41.84 -23.48
N SER A 1004 -35.95 40.69 -23.54
CA SER A 1004 -37.17 40.46 -22.74
C SER A 1004 -36.83 39.73 -21.44
N ALA A 1005 -36.43 40.53 -20.44
CA ALA A 1005 -36.55 40.10 -19.05
C ALA A 1005 -38.02 39.70 -18.82
N ARG A 1006 -38.24 38.46 -18.38
CA ARG A 1006 -39.53 38.01 -17.84
C ARG A 1006 -39.83 38.84 -16.59
N GLU A 1007 -40.51 39.96 -16.76
CA GLU A 1007 -41.32 40.55 -15.70
C GLU A 1007 -42.47 39.57 -15.42
N LEU A 1008 -42.43 38.98 -14.24
CA LEU A 1008 -43.54 38.23 -13.66
C LEU A 1008 -44.55 39.25 -13.13
N ASP A 1009 -45.49 39.68 -13.97
CA ASP A 1009 -46.70 40.31 -13.46
C ASP A 1009 -47.72 39.22 -13.10
N THR A 1010 -47.71 38.93 -11.80
CA THR A 1010 -48.84 38.41 -11.05
C THR A 1010 -50.03 39.38 -11.18
N HIS A 1011 -51.18 38.94 -11.66
CA HIS A 1011 -52.50 39.31 -11.10
C HIS A 1011 -53.60 38.38 -11.64
N GLN A 1012 -54.22 37.64 -10.72
CA GLN A 1012 -55.52 36.98 -10.89
C GLN A 1012 -56.63 38.03 -10.98
N GLY A 1013 -57.65 37.76 -11.79
CA GLY A 1013 -58.94 38.44 -11.79
C GLY A 1013 -59.96 37.69 -12.65
N ASP A 1014 -61.03 37.23 -12.01
CA ASP A 1014 -62.16 36.46 -12.53
C ASP A 1014 -62.88 37.10 -13.74
N ASP A 1015 -63.30 36.29 -14.73
CA ASP A 1015 -64.73 36.13 -15.10
C ASP A 1015 -64.95 35.02 -16.17
N PRO A 1016 -66.12 34.35 -16.19
CA PRO A 1016 -66.37 33.17 -17.01
C PRO A 1016 -67.21 33.47 -18.26
N THR A 1017 -66.64 33.28 -19.46
CA THR A 1017 -67.46 33.12 -20.69
C THR A 1017 -66.83 32.14 -21.67
N THR A 1018 -67.55 31.03 -21.88
CA THR A 1018 -67.66 30.22 -23.10
C THR A 1018 -66.71 30.54 -24.25
N HIS A 1019 -65.67 29.70 -24.42
CA HIS A 1019 -65.14 29.38 -25.75
C HIS A 1019 -64.82 27.89 -25.82
N THR A 1020 -65.66 27.17 -26.56
CA THR A 1020 -65.38 25.86 -27.15
C THR A 1020 -64.04 25.91 -27.90
N PRO A 1021 -63.09 24.98 -27.67
CA PRO A 1021 -61.92 24.89 -28.53
C PRO A 1021 -62.36 24.23 -29.83
N SER A 1022 -62.61 25.04 -30.87
CA SER A 1022 -62.70 24.51 -32.22
C SER A 1022 -61.33 23.99 -32.61
N ILE A 1023 -61.27 22.71 -32.90
CA ILE A 1023 -60.21 22.04 -33.65
C ILE A 1023 -60.01 22.83 -34.95
N ASN A 1024 -58.98 23.67 -35.00
CA ASN A 1024 -58.38 24.15 -36.24
C ASN A 1024 -56.89 24.32 -35.99
N THR A 1025 -56.16 23.33 -36.49
CA THR A 1025 -54.72 23.27 -36.66
C THR A 1025 -54.20 24.52 -37.37
N VAL A 1026 -53.71 25.49 -36.61
CA VAL A 1026 -52.73 26.46 -37.08
C VAL A 1026 -51.45 26.12 -36.33
N ARG A 1027 -50.48 25.53 -37.05
CA ARG A 1027 -49.11 25.29 -36.58
C ARG A 1027 -48.53 26.61 -36.04
N GLU A 1028 -48.49 26.78 -34.73
CA GLU A 1028 -47.58 27.73 -34.10
C GLU A 1028 -46.15 27.28 -34.43
N GLY A 1029 -45.44 28.06 -35.25
CA GLY A 1029 -44.09 27.73 -35.67
C GLY A 1029 -43.13 27.71 -34.48
N TYR A 1030 -42.67 26.52 -34.08
CA TYR A 1030 -41.60 26.36 -33.11
C TYR A 1030 -40.36 27.15 -33.59
N ARG A 1031 -39.91 28.13 -32.78
CA ARG A 1031 -38.67 28.88 -33.04
C ARG A 1031 -37.46 28.02 -32.68
N VAL A 1032 -37.06 27.11 -33.58
CA VAL A 1032 -35.93 26.19 -33.37
C VAL A 1032 -34.66 26.78 -33.99
N THR A 1033 -33.61 26.98 -33.18
CA THR A 1033 -32.32 27.48 -33.68
C THR A 1033 -31.45 26.32 -34.18
N ALA A 1034 -30.54 26.61 -35.12
CA ALA A 1034 -29.53 25.63 -35.57
C ALA A 1034 -28.70 25.07 -34.40
N GLN A 1035 -28.44 25.89 -33.38
CA GLN A 1035 -27.75 25.46 -32.16
C GLN A 1035 -28.56 24.44 -31.33
N MET A 1036 -29.89 24.58 -31.27
CA MET A 1036 -30.76 23.61 -30.59
C MET A 1036 -30.71 22.24 -31.29
N VAL A 1037 -30.75 22.24 -32.62
CA VAL A 1037 -30.61 21.04 -33.44
C VAL A 1037 -29.25 20.40 -33.25
N LEU A 1038 -28.17 21.19 -33.34
CA LEU A 1038 -26.81 20.69 -33.14
C LEU A 1038 -26.66 20.04 -31.75
N VAL A 1039 -27.11 20.72 -30.69
CA VAL A 1039 -27.07 20.21 -29.31
C VAL A 1039 -27.85 18.91 -29.17
N CYS A 1040 -29.05 18.83 -29.76
CA CYS A 1040 -29.82 17.60 -29.80
C CYS A 1040 -29.01 16.48 -30.48
N CYS A 1041 -28.50 16.72 -31.68
CA CYS A 1041 -27.82 15.71 -32.50
C CYS A 1041 -26.54 15.16 -31.86
N TRP A 1042 -25.61 16.02 -31.43
CA TRP A 1042 -24.34 15.52 -30.87
C TRP A 1042 -24.54 14.88 -29.49
N ARG A 1043 -25.48 15.37 -28.67
CA ARG A 1043 -25.81 14.72 -27.40
C ARG A 1043 -26.51 13.39 -27.62
N SER A 1044 -27.40 13.28 -28.61
CA SER A 1044 -28.02 12.00 -28.96
C SER A 1044 -26.97 11.00 -29.43
N MET A 1045 -26.03 11.42 -30.28
CA MET A 1045 -24.91 10.58 -30.71
C MET A 1045 -24.04 10.13 -29.52
N LYS A 1046 -23.78 11.04 -28.56
CA LYS A 1046 -23.09 10.72 -27.31
C LYS A 1046 -23.82 9.64 -26.51
N GLU A 1047 -25.10 9.84 -26.22
CA GLU A 1047 -25.82 8.93 -25.33
C GLU A 1047 -26.05 7.57 -26.01
N VAL A 1048 -26.17 7.51 -27.35
CA VAL A 1048 -26.09 6.26 -28.13
C VAL A 1048 -24.75 5.55 -27.92
N ALA A 1049 -23.64 6.26 -28.08
CA ALA A 1049 -22.29 5.71 -27.89
C ALA A 1049 -22.08 5.21 -26.45
N MET A 1050 -22.60 5.92 -25.44
CA MET A 1050 -22.52 5.51 -24.03
C MET A 1050 -23.39 4.29 -23.74
N LEU A 1051 -24.60 4.22 -24.29
CA LEU A 1051 -25.51 3.09 -24.10
C LEU A 1051 -24.96 1.81 -24.75
N LEU A 1052 -24.52 1.87 -26.00
CA LEU A 1052 -23.94 0.72 -26.70
C LEU A 1052 -22.68 0.19 -25.98
N ALA A 1053 -21.79 1.09 -25.55
CA ALA A 1053 -20.62 0.71 -24.77
C ALA A 1053 -21.01 0.08 -23.42
N HIS A 1054 -21.99 0.65 -22.71
CA HIS A 1054 -22.46 0.09 -21.45
C HIS A 1054 -23.01 -1.34 -21.61
N LEU A 1055 -23.79 -1.60 -22.68
CA LEU A 1055 -24.34 -2.91 -23.00
C LEU A 1055 -23.22 -3.93 -23.27
N CYS A 1056 -22.25 -3.60 -24.14
CA CYS A 1056 -21.15 -4.52 -24.48
C CYS A 1056 -20.18 -4.77 -23.31
N GLN A 1057 -19.91 -3.75 -22.48
CA GLN A 1057 -19.00 -3.89 -21.35
C GLN A 1057 -19.55 -4.75 -20.22
N ASN A 1058 -20.83 -4.55 -19.89
CA ASN A 1058 -21.39 -5.07 -18.65
C ASN A 1058 -22.25 -6.32 -18.83
N LEU A 1059 -22.79 -6.59 -20.02
CA LEU A 1059 -23.60 -7.80 -20.23
C LEU A 1059 -22.73 -9.03 -20.58
N PRO A 1060 -23.10 -10.24 -20.12
CA PRO A 1060 -22.41 -11.48 -20.48
C PRO A 1060 -22.67 -11.86 -21.95
N VAL A 1061 -21.62 -12.27 -22.67
CA VAL A 1061 -21.71 -12.70 -24.08
C VAL A 1061 -22.21 -14.14 -24.15
N VAL A 1062 -23.07 -14.45 -25.13
CA VAL A 1062 -23.50 -15.82 -25.44
C VAL A 1062 -22.34 -16.55 -26.13
N TYR A 1063 -21.78 -17.58 -25.48
CA TYR A 1063 -20.79 -18.48 -26.07
C TYR A 1063 -21.45 -19.79 -26.49
N THR A 1064 -20.99 -20.37 -27.59
CA THR A 1064 -21.55 -21.59 -28.17
C THR A 1064 -21.25 -22.88 -27.38
N ASP A 1065 -20.34 -22.85 -26.39
CA ASP A 1065 -19.74 -24.09 -25.86
C ASP A 1065 -19.84 -24.39 -24.35
N GLU A 1066 -20.44 -23.57 -23.46
CA GLU A 1066 -20.58 -23.96 -22.04
C GLU A 1066 -21.96 -23.68 -21.40
N ASN A 1067 -22.54 -24.75 -20.82
CA ASN A 1067 -23.87 -24.83 -20.20
C ASN A 1067 -24.02 -24.11 -18.85
N THR A 1068 -23.09 -23.26 -18.43
CA THR A 1068 -23.04 -22.76 -17.04
C THR A 1068 -23.58 -21.33 -16.86
N HIS A 1069 -23.62 -20.47 -17.90
CA HIS A 1069 -24.31 -19.17 -17.81
C HIS A 1069 -24.92 -18.73 -19.15
N PRO A 1070 -26.24 -18.48 -19.24
CA PRO A 1070 -26.86 -18.03 -20.46
C PRO A 1070 -26.54 -16.54 -20.71
N GLY A 1071 -25.68 -16.23 -21.70
CA GLY A 1071 -25.35 -14.85 -22.07
C GLY A 1071 -26.56 -14.00 -22.50
N LEU A 1072 -26.42 -12.67 -22.44
CA LEU A 1072 -27.45 -11.66 -22.73
C LEU A 1072 -27.21 -10.87 -24.02
N ILE A 1073 -25.98 -10.88 -24.56
CA ILE A 1073 -25.62 -10.24 -25.84
C ILE A 1073 -24.90 -11.25 -26.75
N THR A 1074 -25.16 -11.22 -28.06
CA THR A 1074 -24.53 -12.15 -29.02
C THR A 1074 -23.21 -11.61 -29.56
N GLU A 1075 -22.35 -12.48 -30.09
CA GLU A 1075 -21.11 -12.09 -30.76
C GLU A 1075 -21.38 -11.16 -31.96
N GLU A 1076 -22.40 -11.46 -32.77
CA GLU A 1076 -22.81 -10.62 -33.91
C GLU A 1076 -23.23 -9.21 -33.47
N GLN A 1077 -23.90 -9.08 -32.32
CA GLN A 1077 -24.28 -7.79 -31.75
C GLN A 1077 -23.05 -6.99 -31.33
N VAL A 1078 -22.07 -7.64 -30.69
CA VAL A 1078 -20.81 -7.00 -30.29
C VAL A 1078 -20.00 -6.56 -31.52
N GLU A 1079 -19.92 -7.39 -32.55
CA GLU A 1079 -19.27 -7.05 -33.83
C GLU A 1079 -19.95 -5.86 -34.50
N GLY A 1080 -21.30 -5.86 -34.57
CA GLY A 1080 -22.07 -4.75 -35.11
C GLY A 1080 -21.82 -3.42 -34.37
N VAL A 1081 -21.73 -3.47 -33.04
CA VAL A 1081 -21.38 -2.28 -32.23
C VAL A 1081 -19.94 -1.82 -32.49
N GLY A 1082 -19.01 -2.76 -32.68
CA GLY A 1082 -17.63 -2.44 -33.08
C GLY A 1082 -17.56 -1.74 -34.44
N LEU A 1083 -18.30 -2.23 -35.43
CA LEU A 1083 -18.43 -1.60 -36.75
C LEU A 1083 -19.03 -0.20 -36.65
N TYR A 1084 -20.05 -0.03 -35.81
CA TYR A 1084 -20.63 1.29 -35.52
C TYR A 1084 -19.59 2.28 -35.00
N PHE A 1085 -18.79 1.91 -33.98
CA PHE A 1085 -17.75 2.80 -33.45
C PHE A 1085 -16.67 3.12 -34.50
N ARG A 1086 -16.26 2.13 -35.31
CA ARG A 1086 -15.35 2.33 -36.43
C ARG A 1086 -15.89 3.38 -37.40
N GLN A 1087 -17.16 3.24 -37.79
CA GLN A 1087 -17.81 4.19 -38.70
C GLN A 1087 -17.87 5.60 -38.12
N GLN A 1088 -18.25 5.74 -36.83
CA GLN A 1088 -18.31 7.07 -36.20
C GLN A 1088 -16.94 7.72 -36.07
N LEU A 1089 -15.88 6.97 -35.77
CA LEU A 1089 -14.51 7.49 -35.73
C LEU A 1089 -14.02 7.95 -37.11
N LEU A 1090 -14.48 7.34 -38.19
CA LEU A 1090 -14.10 7.71 -39.56
C LEU A 1090 -14.93 8.87 -40.12
N GLN A 1091 -16.19 9.02 -39.70
CA GLN A 1091 -17.16 9.91 -40.35
C GLN A 1091 -17.57 11.12 -39.50
N SER A 1092 -17.45 11.06 -38.16
CA SER A 1092 -17.88 12.15 -37.27
C SER A 1092 -16.92 13.33 -37.35
N ARG A 1093 -17.45 14.52 -37.65
CA ARG A 1093 -16.67 15.76 -37.76
C ARG A 1093 -16.88 16.71 -36.58
N HIS A 1094 -17.99 16.57 -35.86
CA HIS A 1094 -18.19 17.29 -34.61
C HIS A 1094 -17.27 16.74 -33.52
N ARG A 1095 -16.37 17.59 -33.01
CA ARG A 1095 -15.35 17.23 -32.01
C ARG A 1095 -15.91 16.48 -30.81
N GLY A 1096 -17.02 16.96 -30.25
CA GLY A 1096 -17.66 16.31 -29.10
C GLY A 1096 -18.19 14.90 -29.42
N ALA A 1097 -18.70 14.65 -30.62
CA ALA A 1097 -19.20 13.33 -30.99
C ALA A 1097 -18.04 12.34 -31.26
N PHE A 1098 -16.96 12.83 -31.88
CA PHE A 1098 -15.73 12.06 -32.13
C PHE A 1098 -15.02 11.65 -30.82
N GLU A 1099 -14.74 12.60 -29.91
CA GLU A 1099 -14.01 12.32 -28.66
C GLU A 1099 -14.72 11.25 -27.82
N LEU A 1100 -16.05 11.19 -27.89
CA LEU A 1100 -16.87 10.25 -27.12
C LEU A 1100 -16.92 8.86 -27.76
N ALA A 1101 -17.03 8.78 -29.08
CA ALA A 1101 -16.85 7.52 -29.80
C ALA A 1101 -15.45 6.93 -29.53
N TYR A 1102 -14.42 7.78 -29.46
CA TYR A 1102 -13.06 7.37 -29.12
C TYR A 1102 -12.93 6.87 -27.68
N PHE A 1103 -13.47 7.61 -26.70
CA PHE A 1103 -13.45 7.19 -25.30
C PHE A 1103 -14.20 5.86 -25.09
N SER A 1104 -15.42 5.74 -25.62
CA SER A 1104 -16.21 4.49 -25.54
C SER A 1104 -15.48 3.31 -26.18
N CYS A 1105 -14.87 3.50 -27.35
CA CYS A 1105 -14.12 2.46 -28.07
C CYS A 1105 -12.83 2.05 -27.33
N THR A 1106 -12.12 2.98 -26.69
CA THR A 1106 -10.87 2.68 -25.95
C THR A 1106 -11.12 1.96 -24.64
N VAL A 1107 -12.20 2.30 -23.92
CA VAL A 1107 -12.62 1.57 -22.71
C VAL A 1107 -13.05 0.14 -23.04
N GLU A 1108 -13.77 -0.05 -24.15
CA GLU A 1108 -14.10 -1.37 -24.71
C GLU A 1108 -12.82 -2.19 -24.97
N HIS A 1109 -11.86 -1.58 -25.68
CA HIS A 1109 -10.60 -2.21 -26.09
C HIS A 1109 -9.71 -2.62 -24.90
N ALA A 1110 -9.59 -1.76 -23.88
CA ALA A 1110 -8.78 -2.01 -22.69
C ALA A 1110 -9.33 -3.18 -21.85
N ARG A 1111 -10.66 -3.38 -21.80
CA ARG A 1111 -11.27 -4.48 -21.04
C ARG A 1111 -11.26 -5.80 -21.80
N LEU A 1112 -11.47 -5.76 -23.11
CA LEU A 1112 -11.35 -6.94 -24.00
C LEU A 1112 -9.95 -7.57 -23.94
N THR A 1113 -8.90 -6.76 -23.74
CA THR A 1113 -7.50 -7.21 -23.65
C THR A 1113 -7.06 -7.70 -22.26
N LEU A 1114 -7.77 -7.33 -21.18
CA LEU A 1114 -7.38 -7.65 -19.79
C LEU A 1114 -8.02 -8.92 -19.21
N GLN A 1115 -9.05 -9.50 -19.83
CA GLN A 1115 -9.65 -10.78 -19.42
C GLN A 1115 -9.36 -11.88 -20.45
N SER A 1116 -8.68 -12.95 -20.02
CA SER A 1116 -8.13 -14.00 -20.90
C SER A 1116 -9.13 -14.63 -21.89
N HIS A 1117 -10.42 -14.74 -21.51
CA HIS A 1117 -11.47 -15.31 -22.35
C HIS A 1117 -12.06 -14.32 -23.38
N ARG A 1118 -11.97 -13.01 -23.13
CA ARG A 1118 -12.45 -11.96 -24.05
C ARG A 1118 -11.37 -11.50 -25.04
N ALA A 1119 -10.10 -11.72 -24.72
CA ALA A 1119 -8.97 -11.42 -25.58
C ALA A 1119 -8.96 -12.27 -26.87
N ALA A 1120 -9.43 -13.52 -26.81
CA ALA A 1120 -9.54 -14.41 -27.97
C ALA A 1120 -10.60 -13.91 -28.98
N LEU A 1121 -11.77 -13.49 -28.47
CA LEU A 1121 -12.86 -12.95 -29.28
C LEU A 1121 -12.49 -11.59 -29.89
N ALA A 1122 -11.78 -10.75 -29.14
CA ALA A 1122 -11.24 -9.50 -29.67
C ALA A 1122 -10.16 -9.72 -30.75
N LEU A 1123 -9.31 -10.73 -30.60
CA LEU A 1123 -8.34 -11.11 -31.63
C LEU A 1123 -9.02 -11.61 -32.92
N ASP A 1124 -10.08 -12.41 -32.80
CA ASP A 1124 -10.83 -12.92 -33.95
C ASP A 1124 -11.61 -11.78 -34.66
N VAL A 1125 -12.35 -10.96 -33.91
CA VAL A 1125 -13.03 -9.77 -34.45
C VAL A 1125 -12.03 -8.79 -35.06
N LEU A 1126 -10.86 -8.54 -34.45
CA LEU A 1126 -9.84 -7.68 -35.02
C LEU A 1126 -9.17 -8.28 -36.27
N GLN A 1127 -9.04 -9.60 -36.36
CA GLN A 1127 -8.55 -10.28 -37.57
C GLN A 1127 -9.56 -10.19 -38.70
N ARG A 1128 -10.87 -10.31 -38.41
CA ARG A 1128 -11.96 -10.10 -39.38
C ARG A 1128 -12.10 -8.63 -39.79
N LEU A 1129 -11.96 -7.69 -38.86
CA LEU A 1129 -11.98 -6.25 -39.18
C LEU A 1129 -10.73 -5.76 -39.92
N ARG A 1130 -9.59 -6.47 -39.81
CA ARG A 1130 -8.38 -6.19 -40.60
C ARG A 1130 -8.43 -6.77 -42.01
N SER A 1131 -9.27 -7.77 -42.26
CA SER A 1131 -9.41 -8.39 -43.58
C SER A 1131 -10.48 -7.73 -44.47
N TRP A 1132 -11.10 -6.62 -44.01
CA TRP A 1132 -12.17 -5.87 -44.70
C TRP A 1132 -11.90 -4.37 -44.82
#